data_AF-A0AA88XCT4-F1
#
_entry.id   AF-A0AA88XCT4-F1
#
_cell.length_a   1.000
_cell.length_b   1.000
_cell.length_c   1.000
_cell.angle_alpha   90.00
_cell.angle_beta   90.00
_cell.angle_gamma   90.00
#
_symmetry.space_group_name_H-M   'P 1'
#
loop_
_entity.id
_entity.type
_entity.pdbx_description
1 polymer ?
#
loop_
_entity_poly.entity_id
_entity_poly.type
_entity_poly.pdbx_seq_one_letter_code
_entity_poly.pdbx_strand_id
1 'polypeptide(L)'
;AVAWEAGKPLVIEEVDVAPPQKLEVRLKILFNALCRTDVQTPLFPRILGHEAAGIVESVGEGVTDLKPGDHVLPVFTGECKECRHCKSEESNMCDLLRINTDRGVMLNDGKTRFSKNGQPIYHFVGTSTFSEYTVAHVGSVVKINPAAPLDKVFILSCGLSTGMGAALNVAKPKKGSTVAVFGLGAVGLAACEGARMAGASRIICVDLNPKRFVEAKKFGLTEFVNPNDHEKPVQEVIAEMTDGGVDRSIECTGDVDAMISAFECVHDGWGVAVLVGVPGKDASFKTHPMKLLSERTLKGAFYGTYKPRSDLPSLVEKYMNKEIQVEKFITHQVTLSEINKAFDYMLKGEGVCKKCLARLVRSFVARGQTPLFPRIYGHEAGGIVESVGEGVTDLQPGDHVLPVFTGECKECRHCKSEESNMCDLLRINTDRGVMLNDGKSRFSKNGQPIYHFLGTSTFSEYTVAHVGSIAKINPAAPLDKVCVLSCGISTGMGATLNVAKPKKGSTVAVFGLGAVGLAACEGARMAGASRIIGVDLNPNRFSDAKKFGVTEFVNPKDHKKPVQEVIAEMTDGGVDRSIECTGNVNAMISAFECVHDGWGVAVLVGVPNKDDAFKTHPVNLLNERTLKGTFFGNYKPRSDLPSVVEKYMNKELEIEKFITHEVPFSEINKAFDYMLKGEGLRCIIRMEG
;
A
#
# COMPACT_ATOMS: atom_id res chain seq x y z
N ALA A 1 13.03 12.75 35.19
CA ALA A 1 13.87 13.63 34.35
C ALA A 1 12.98 14.54 33.52
N VAL A 2 13.09 15.85 33.70
CA VAL A 2 12.20 16.86 33.10
C VAL A 2 12.92 17.59 31.98
N ALA A 3 12.26 17.70 30.82
CA ALA A 3 12.65 18.60 29.75
C ALA A 3 12.02 19.96 30.02
N TRP A 4 12.84 20.97 30.33
CA TRP A 4 12.36 22.34 30.58
C TRP A 4 12.26 23.18 29.31
N GLU A 5 13.09 22.88 28.32
CA GLU A 5 13.19 23.61 27.06
C GLU A 5 13.66 22.66 25.95
N ALA A 6 13.27 22.94 24.70
CA ALA A 6 13.68 22.17 23.53
C ALA A 6 15.21 22.13 23.36
N GLY A 7 15.76 20.94 23.13
CA GLY A 7 17.18 20.75 22.83
C GLY A 7 18.14 20.99 24.01
N LYS A 8 17.63 21.30 25.20
CA LYS A 8 18.45 21.37 26.43
C LYS A 8 18.57 20.00 27.09
N PRO A 9 19.66 19.74 27.84
CA PRO A 9 19.76 18.55 28.67
C PRO A 9 18.58 18.42 29.64
N LEU A 10 18.14 17.19 29.89
CA LEU A 10 17.12 16.90 30.88
C LEU A 10 17.66 17.17 32.29
N VAL A 11 16.81 17.67 33.17
CA VAL A 11 17.14 17.91 34.58
C VAL A 11 16.48 16.84 35.45
N ILE A 12 17.23 16.27 36.40
CA ILE A 12 16.68 15.36 37.41
C ILE A 12 16.00 16.21 38.47
N GLU A 13 14.72 15.93 38.72
CA GLU A 13 13.86 16.73 39.57
C GLU A 13 13.01 15.80 40.44
N GLU A 14 12.75 16.23 41.68
CA GLU A 14 11.66 15.69 42.47
C GLU A 14 10.34 16.30 41.98
N VAL A 15 9.36 15.45 41.69
CA VAL A 15 8.05 15.83 41.17
C VAL A 15 6.95 15.08 41.90
N ASP A 16 5.80 15.71 42.07
CA ASP A 16 4.60 15.09 42.61
C ASP A 16 3.89 14.29 41.51
N VAL A 17 3.51 13.05 41.81
CA VAL A 17 2.70 12.19 40.93
C VAL A 17 1.33 11.96 41.55
N ALA A 18 0.31 12.63 41.01
CA ALA A 18 -1.07 12.52 41.47
C ALA A 18 -1.59 11.06 41.37
N PRO A 19 -2.55 10.66 42.24
CA PRO A 19 -3.16 9.33 42.14
C PRO A 19 -3.91 9.14 40.80
N PRO A 20 -4.07 7.90 40.32
CA PRO A 20 -4.81 7.62 39.10
C PRO A 20 -6.30 7.91 39.28
N GLN A 21 -6.91 8.59 38.30
CA GLN A 21 -8.36 8.79 38.22
C GLN A 21 -9.04 7.65 37.46
N LYS A 22 -10.34 7.81 37.15
CA LYS A 22 -11.12 6.83 36.40
C LYS A 22 -10.41 6.38 35.11
N LEU A 23 -10.34 5.06 34.91
CA LEU A 23 -9.65 4.38 33.80
C LEU A 23 -8.14 4.67 33.69
N GLU A 24 -7.52 5.20 34.74
CA GLU A 24 -6.08 5.43 34.82
C GLU A 24 -5.42 4.40 35.73
N VAL A 25 -4.12 4.18 35.50
CA VAL A 25 -3.29 3.28 36.27
C VAL A 25 -1.98 3.98 36.58
N ARG A 26 -1.55 3.91 37.84
CA ARG A 26 -0.25 4.41 38.28
C ARG A 26 0.76 3.26 38.28
N LEU A 27 1.88 3.47 37.60
CA LEU A 27 2.91 2.47 37.37
C LEU A 27 4.19 2.88 38.08
N LYS A 28 4.85 1.92 38.74
CA LYS A 28 6.25 2.03 39.12
C LYS A 28 7.11 1.58 37.95
N ILE A 29 7.84 2.50 37.34
CA ILE A 29 8.74 2.23 36.21
C ILE A 29 10.07 1.70 36.73
N LEU A 30 10.53 0.60 36.14
CA LEU A 30 11.79 -0.06 36.53
C LEU A 30 12.85 0.08 35.45
N PHE A 31 12.47 -0.04 34.18
CA PHE A 31 13.37 0.03 33.04
C PHE A 31 12.76 0.88 31.93
N ASN A 32 13.62 1.58 31.20
CA ASN A 32 13.22 2.46 30.11
C ASN A 32 14.30 2.53 29.02
N ALA A 33 13.88 2.74 27.77
CA ALA A 33 14.74 3.00 26.62
C ALA A 33 14.55 4.43 26.11
N LEU A 34 15.60 4.94 25.49
CA LEU A 34 15.53 6.18 24.72
C LEU A 34 15.24 5.85 23.25
N CYS A 35 14.22 6.49 22.69
CA CYS A 35 13.86 6.39 21.29
C CYS A 35 14.03 7.74 20.58
N ARG A 36 14.27 7.73 19.27
CA ARG A 36 14.45 8.95 18.47
C ARG A 36 13.24 9.89 18.57
N THR A 37 12.06 9.32 18.70
CA THR A 37 10.79 10.07 18.87
C THR A 37 10.78 10.93 20.13
N ASP A 38 11.54 10.56 21.17
CA ASP A 38 11.61 11.36 22.41
C ASP A 38 12.34 12.69 22.21
N VAL A 39 13.15 12.85 21.15
CA VAL A 39 13.97 14.05 20.91
C VAL A 39 13.16 15.23 20.36
N GLN A 40 11.98 14.99 19.78
CA GLN A 40 11.20 16.02 19.07
C GLN A 40 9.86 16.28 19.76
N THR A 41 9.73 17.40 20.47
CA THR A 41 8.46 17.82 21.07
C THR A 41 8.31 19.35 21.14
N PRO A 42 7.11 19.92 20.91
CA PRO A 42 6.89 21.36 20.97
C PRO A 42 6.39 21.89 22.33
N LEU A 43 6.05 21.01 23.30
CA LEU A 43 5.40 21.38 24.56
C LEU A 43 6.35 21.17 25.75
N PHE A 44 6.47 22.17 26.63
CA PHE A 44 7.36 22.17 27.81
C PHE A 44 6.73 22.91 29.00
N PRO A 45 7.12 22.63 30.27
CA PRO A 45 8.01 21.54 30.68
C PRO A 45 7.35 20.17 30.54
N ARG A 46 8.11 19.13 30.21
CA ARG A 46 7.54 17.81 29.84
C ARG A 46 8.40 16.65 30.36
N ILE A 47 7.75 15.56 30.77
CA ILE A 47 8.40 14.27 31.03
C ILE A 47 8.22 13.40 29.79
N LEU A 48 9.33 13.01 29.16
CA LEU A 48 9.38 12.22 27.93
C LEU A 48 9.40 10.70 28.23
N GLY A 49 9.72 9.89 27.22
CA GLY A 49 9.92 8.45 27.34
C GLY A 49 8.62 7.68 27.14
N HIS A 50 8.68 6.63 26.32
CA HIS A 50 7.54 5.76 26.00
C HIS A 50 7.90 4.29 25.80
N GLU A 51 9.16 3.91 26.03
CA GLU A 51 9.64 2.54 25.93
C GLU A 51 10.00 1.99 27.31
N ALA A 52 9.03 1.49 28.08
CA ALA A 52 9.29 1.11 29.47
C ALA A 52 8.63 -0.21 29.88
N ALA A 53 9.13 -0.74 30.99
CA ALA A 53 8.52 -1.83 31.72
C ALA A 53 8.43 -1.46 33.20
N GLY A 54 7.32 -1.85 33.82
CA GLY A 54 7.03 -1.50 35.20
C GLY A 54 6.03 -2.44 35.85
N ILE A 55 5.66 -2.07 37.07
CA ILE A 55 4.70 -2.80 37.89
C ILE A 55 3.56 -1.85 38.23
N VAL A 56 2.32 -2.33 38.14
CA VAL A 56 1.15 -1.56 38.59
C VAL A 56 1.25 -1.30 40.08
N GLU A 57 1.20 -0.03 40.48
CA GLU A 57 1.20 0.37 41.89
C GLU A 57 -0.23 0.58 42.41
N SER A 58 -1.06 1.30 41.64
CA SER A 58 -2.49 1.50 41.96
C SER A 58 -3.31 1.69 40.69
N VAL A 59 -4.62 1.46 40.81
CA VAL A 59 -5.59 1.58 39.72
C VAL A 59 -6.69 2.54 40.13
N GLY A 60 -7.18 3.34 39.20
CA GLY A 60 -8.35 4.19 39.43
C GLY A 60 -9.68 3.48 39.15
N GLU A 61 -10.78 4.21 39.34
CA GLU A 61 -12.14 3.69 39.16
C GLU A 61 -12.35 3.08 37.76
N GLY A 62 -13.03 1.93 37.67
CA GLY A 62 -13.41 1.31 36.40
C GLY A 62 -12.32 0.46 35.72
N VAL A 63 -11.10 0.45 36.26
CA VAL A 63 -10.06 -0.50 35.83
C VAL A 63 -10.38 -1.88 36.41
N THR A 64 -10.55 -2.88 35.54
CA THR A 64 -10.97 -4.23 35.94
C THR A 64 -10.00 -5.34 35.51
N ASP A 65 -9.13 -5.06 34.54
CA ASP A 65 -8.22 -6.03 33.93
C ASP A 65 -6.76 -5.91 34.40
N LEU A 66 -6.47 -4.89 35.21
CA LEU A 66 -5.18 -4.68 35.87
C LEU A 66 -5.37 -4.54 37.39
N LYS A 67 -4.38 -4.99 38.16
CA LYS A 67 -4.32 -4.81 39.61
C LYS A 67 -2.90 -4.51 40.10
N PRO A 68 -2.73 -3.93 41.30
CA PRO A 68 -1.41 -3.77 41.91
C PRO A 68 -0.59 -5.07 41.88
N GLY A 69 0.69 -4.95 41.50
CA GLY A 69 1.61 -6.07 41.35
C GLY A 69 1.67 -6.69 39.94
N ASP A 70 0.74 -6.38 39.04
CA ASP A 70 0.84 -6.85 37.65
C ASP A 70 2.05 -6.22 36.94
N HIS A 71 2.79 -7.04 36.19
CA HIS A 71 3.89 -6.58 35.33
C HIS A 71 3.32 -6.08 34.00
N VAL A 72 3.77 -4.91 33.56
CA VAL A 72 3.17 -4.21 32.42
C VAL A 72 4.17 -3.47 31.53
N LEU A 73 3.75 -3.25 30.29
CA LEU A 73 4.38 -2.34 29.33
C LEU A 73 3.41 -1.18 29.02
N PRO A 74 3.73 0.08 29.37
CA PRO A 74 3.05 1.24 28.79
C PRO A 74 3.40 1.39 27.31
N VAL A 75 2.39 1.64 26.47
CA VAL A 75 2.52 1.81 25.01
C VAL A 75 2.00 3.20 24.60
N PHE A 76 2.70 3.85 23.67
CA PHE A 76 2.41 5.23 23.21
C PHE A 76 1.08 5.39 22.45
N THR A 77 0.42 4.28 22.14
CA THR A 77 -0.90 4.16 21.55
C THR A 77 -1.67 3.08 22.32
N GLY A 78 -3.00 3.15 22.36
CA GLY A 78 -3.81 2.23 23.15
C GLY A 78 -4.87 1.46 22.36
N GLU A 79 -5.57 0.60 23.08
CA GLU A 79 -6.65 -0.27 22.60
C GLU A 79 -7.83 -0.21 23.58
N CYS A 80 -8.89 0.51 23.19
CA CYS A 80 -10.09 0.65 24.04
C CYS A 80 -11.05 -0.54 23.94
N LYS A 81 -10.86 -1.42 22.95
CA LYS A 81 -11.70 -2.59 22.64
C LYS A 81 -13.13 -2.30 22.17
N GLU A 82 -13.58 -1.05 22.26
CA GLU A 82 -14.98 -0.69 21.95
C GLU A 82 -15.19 0.11 20.67
N CYS A 83 -14.20 0.87 20.21
CA CYS A 83 -14.32 1.68 18.99
C CYS A 83 -14.31 0.82 17.73
N ARG A 84 -14.72 1.41 16.59
CA ARG A 84 -14.79 0.74 15.28
C ARG A 84 -13.45 0.12 14.88
N HIS A 85 -12.35 0.85 15.08
CA HIS A 85 -11.00 0.35 14.81
C HIS A 85 -10.62 -0.83 15.70
N CYS A 86 -10.91 -0.78 17.00
CA CYS A 86 -10.60 -1.89 17.90
C CYS A 86 -11.42 -3.15 17.61
N LYS A 87 -12.68 -2.98 17.16
CA LYS A 87 -13.58 -4.08 16.75
C LYS A 87 -13.22 -4.66 15.37
N SER A 88 -12.54 -3.89 14.52
CA SER A 88 -12.02 -4.36 13.24
C SER A 88 -10.84 -5.31 13.43
N GLU A 89 -10.74 -6.37 12.63
CA GLU A 89 -9.56 -7.24 12.58
C GLU A 89 -8.40 -6.64 11.78
N GLU A 90 -8.63 -5.53 11.07
CA GLU A 90 -7.69 -4.97 10.09
C GLU A 90 -6.80 -3.84 10.64
N SER A 91 -7.20 -3.18 11.74
CA SER A 91 -6.50 -1.98 12.25
C SER A 91 -6.18 -2.03 13.74
N ASN A 92 -5.12 -1.31 14.12
CA ASN A 92 -4.76 -1.02 15.50
C ASN A 92 -4.95 0.46 15.91
N MET A 93 -5.58 1.28 15.06
CA MET A 93 -5.67 2.73 15.21
C MET A 93 -6.86 3.19 16.06
N CYS A 94 -6.87 2.83 17.35
CA CYS A 94 -7.96 3.15 18.28
C CYS A 94 -8.43 4.62 18.21
N ASP A 95 -9.72 4.87 18.02
CA ASP A 95 -10.30 6.22 17.94
C ASP A 95 -10.07 7.05 19.21
N LEU A 96 -10.07 6.39 20.37
CA LEU A 96 -9.90 7.05 21.67
C LEU A 96 -8.43 7.26 22.04
N LEU A 97 -7.58 6.28 21.72
CA LEU A 97 -6.24 6.12 22.30
C LEU A 97 -5.11 6.12 21.27
N ARG A 98 -5.38 6.47 20.00
CA ARG A 98 -4.34 6.68 19.00
C ARG A 98 -3.31 7.70 19.49
N ILE A 99 -2.07 7.57 19.00
CA ILE A 99 -0.97 8.46 19.36
C ILE A 99 -1.36 9.93 19.18
N ASN A 100 -1.01 10.76 20.16
CA ASN A 100 -1.16 12.20 20.08
C ASN A 100 0.07 12.85 20.72
N THR A 101 0.92 13.45 19.89
CA THR A 101 2.19 14.07 20.31
C THR A 101 1.99 15.43 20.96
N ASP A 102 0.89 16.11 20.67
CA ASP A 102 0.59 17.47 21.18
C ASP A 102 -0.10 17.42 22.55
N ARG A 103 -0.81 16.33 22.86
CA ARG A 103 -1.51 16.14 24.13
C ARG A 103 -0.53 16.01 25.30
N GLY A 104 -0.55 17.00 26.18
CA GLY A 104 0.23 17.05 27.42
C GLY A 104 -0.48 16.57 28.68
N VAL A 105 -1.70 16.06 28.56
CA VAL A 105 -2.63 15.86 29.68
C VAL A 105 -3.40 14.54 29.54
N MET A 106 -4.00 14.08 30.64
CA MET A 106 -4.83 12.88 30.67
C MET A 106 -6.20 13.09 30.03
N LEU A 107 -6.80 12.02 29.52
CA LEU A 107 -8.10 12.06 28.86
C LEU A 107 -9.27 12.35 29.81
N ASN A 108 -9.18 11.91 31.06
CA ASN A 108 -10.32 11.94 31.99
C ASN A 108 -10.74 13.36 32.37
N ASP A 109 -9.77 14.24 32.63
CA ASP A 109 -10.02 15.59 33.15
C ASP A 109 -9.25 16.70 32.42
N GLY A 110 -8.50 16.36 31.37
CA GLY A 110 -7.68 17.34 30.64
C GLY A 110 -6.55 17.94 31.47
N LYS A 111 -6.13 17.30 32.57
CA LYS A 111 -5.03 17.76 33.44
C LYS A 111 -3.83 16.81 33.39
N THR A 112 -2.66 17.33 33.74
CA THR A 112 -1.49 16.48 33.98
C THR A 112 -1.59 15.78 35.35
N ARG A 113 -0.77 14.74 35.54
CA ARG A 113 -0.57 14.06 36.83
C ARG A 113 0.77 14.41 37.46
N PHE A 114 1.59 15.23 36.79
CA PHE A 114 2.89 15.66 37.27
C PHE A 114 2.88 17.14 37.64
N SER A 115 3.44 17.46 38.80
CA SER A 115 3.73 18.84 39.17
C SER A 115 5.05 18.98 39.90
N LYS A 116 5.60 20.20 39.87
CA LYS A 116 6.70 20.61 40.75
C LYS A 116 6.33 21.93 41.40
N ASN A 117 6.28 21.99 42.73
CA ASN A 117 5.87 23.18 43.48
C ASN A 117 4.52 23.77 43.01
N GLY A 118 3.55 22.89 42.71
CA GLY A 118 2.24 23.26 42.18
C GLY A 118 2.20 23.66 40.71
N GLN A 119 3.34 23.73 40.01
CA GLN A 119 3.37 24.01 38.56
C GLN A 119 3.25 22.71 37.75
N PRO A 120 2.44 22.69 36.67
CA PRO A 120 2.22 21.50 35.87
C PRO A 120 3.45 21.13 35.04
N ILE A 121 3.73 19.83 34.95
CA ILE A 121 4.68 19.25 33.99
C ILE A 121 3.90 18.33 33.06
N TYR A 122 4.03 18.48 31.76
CA TYR A 122 3.18 17.80 30.78
C TYR A 122 3.59 16.35 30.53
N HIS A 123 2.58 15.54 30.20
CA HIS A 123 2.73 14.17 29.73
C HIS A 123 3.24 14.10 28.29
N PHE A 124 3.94 13.02 27.92
CA PHE A 124 4.38 12.70 26.57
C PHE A 124 3.73 11.41 26.11
N VAL A 125 2.99 11.48 24.99
CA VAL A 125 2.26 10.37 24.34
C VAL A 125 1.49 9.45 25.31
N GLY A 126 1.01 10.02 26.42
CA GLY A 126 0.24 9.30 27.44
C GLY A 126 1.01 8.25 28.26
N THR A 127 2.35 8.30 28.27
CA THR A 127 3.20 7.32 28.98
C THR A 127 4.20 7.96 29.94
N SER A 128 4.95 8.98 29.52
CA SER A 128 5.89 9.77 30.37
C SER A 128 6.77 8.94 31.29
N THR A 129 7.51 8.01 30.70
CA THR A 129 8.21 6.96 31.44
C THR A 129 9.59 7.37 31.94
N PHE A 130 10.11 8.56 31.61
CA PHE A 130 11.33 9.12 32.24
C PHE A 130 11.06 9.65 33.66
N SER A 131 10.34 8.86 34.45
CA SER A 131 9.95 9.09 35.84
C SER A 131 9.84 7.74 36.55
N GLU A 132 10.17 7.69 37.84
CA GLU A 132 10.06 6.46 38.64
C GLU A 132 8.61 6.00 38.80
N TYR A 133 7.67 6.96 38.79
CA TYR A 133 6.23 6.70 38.72
C TYR A 133 5.60 7.49 37.58
N THR A 134 4.63 6.88 36.91
CA THR A 134 3.82 7.55 35.89
C THR A 134 2.37 7.13 36.00
N VAL A 135 1.47 7.90 35.39
CA VAL A 135 0.05 7.56 35.28
C VAL A 135 -0.31 7.48 33.79
N ALA A 136 -0.91 6.37 33.39
CA ALA A 136 -1.33 6.12 32.02
C ALA A 136 -2.79 5.66 31.98
N HIS A 137 -3.45 5.82 30.83
CA HIS A 137 -4.79 5.26 30.63
C HIS A 137 -4.70 3.73 30.52
N VAL A 138 -5.60 2.99 31.17
CA VAL A 138 -5.60 1.50 31.22
C VAL A 138 -5.52 0.87 29.82
N GLY A 139 -6.19 1.46 28.83
CA GLY A 139 -6.17 1.00 27.46
C GLY A 139 -4.79 1.09 26.76
N SER A 140 -3.84 1.82 27.33
CA SER A 140 -2.45 1.97 26.85
C SER A 140 -1.44 1.21 27.72
N VAL A 141 -1.92 0.37 28.65
CA VAL A 141 -1.08 -0.44 29.53
C VAL A 141 -1.31 -1.91 29.22
N VAL A 142 -0.25 -2.60 28.83
CA VAL A 142 -0.28 -3.99 28.41
C VAL A 142 0.18 -4.88 29.55
N LYS A 143 -0.70 -5.75 30.04
CA LYS A 143 -0.35 -6.81 30.99
C LYS A 143 0.50 -7.87 30.30
N ILE A 144 1.62 -8.24 30.92
CA ILE A 144 2.55 -9.23 30.38
C ILE A 144 2.84 -10.35 31.39
N ASN A 145 3.58 -11.35 30.93
CA ASN A 145 4.02 -12.46 31.77
C ASN A 145 4.87 -11.94 32.95
N PRO A 146 4.50 -12.25 34.21
CA PRO A 146 5.25 -11.78 35.36
C PRO A 146 6.67 -12.38 35.46
N ALA A 147 6.93 -13.50 34.79
CA ALA A 147 8.26 -14.09 34.69
C ALA A 147 9.15 -13.42 33.63
N ALA A 148 8.60 -12.53 32.79
CA ALA A 148 9.38 -11.85 31.77
C ALA A 148 10.39 -10.86 32.40
N PRO A 149 11.66 -10.88 31.96
CA PRO A 149 12.67 -9.96 32.45
C PRO A 149 12.38 -8.54 31.94
N LEU A 150 11.89 -7.69 32.84
CA LEU A 150 11.47 -6.31 32.54
C LEU A 150 12.63 -5.45 32.01
N ASP A 151 13.88 -5.80 32.32
CA ASP A 151 15.11 -5.16 31.80
C ASP A 151 15.47 -5.61 30.38
N LYS A 152 14.61 -6.38 29.72
CA LYS A 152 14.74 -6.81 28.33
C LYS A 152 13.50 -6.44 27.53
N VAL A 153 12.31 -6.84 27.99
CA VAL A 153 11.07 -6.78 27.19
C VAL A 153 10.52 -5.36 27.00
N PHE A 154 11.02 -4.36 27.72
CA PHE A 154 10.57 -2.97 27.61
C PHE A 154 10.68 -2.38 26.20
N ILE A 155 11.68 -2.79 25.41
CA ILE A 155 11.86 -2.31 24.03
C ILE A 155 10.81 -2.86 23.03
N LEU A 156 9.98 -3.81 23.47
CA LEU A 156 8.83 -4.29 22.68
C LEU A 156 7.69 -3.26 22.64
N SER A 157 7.65 -2.24 23.50
CA SER A 157 6.53 -1.30 23.50
C SER A 157 6.59 -0.23 22.39
N CYS A 158 7.67 -0.17 21.59
CA CYS A 158 7.73 0.71 20.41
C CYS A 158 8.55 0.15 19.24
N GLY A 159 9.84 0.50 19.13
CA GLY A 159 10.59 0.36 17.87
C GLY A 159 10.72 -1.08 17.37
N LEU A 160 10.94 -2.04 18.29
CA LEU A 160 11.16 -3.44 17.93
C LEU A 160 9.88 -4.08 17.36
N SER A 161 8.75 -3.90 18.04
CA SER A 161 7.44 -4.39 17.57
C SER A 161 7.01 -3.71 16.28
N THR A 162 7.30 -2.42 16.13
CA THR A 162 7.00 -1.67 14.91
C THR A 162 7.68 -2.29 13.69
N GLY A 163 8.99 -2.55 13.76
CA GLY A 163 9.73 -3.16 12.67
C GLY A 163 9.32 -4.59 12.38
N MET A 164 9.24 -5.43 13.41
CA MET A 164 8.83 -6.83 13.24
C MET A 164 7.42 -6.96 12.68
N GLY A 165 6.48 -6.18 13.19
CA GLY A 165 5.10 -6.19 12.70
C GLY A 165 4.99 -5.64 11.27
N ALA A 166 5.76 -4.62 10.91
CA ALA A 166 5.82 -4.16 9.52
C ALA A 166 6.26 -5.29 8.56
N ALA A 167 7.22 -6.13 8.97
CA ALA A 167 7.63 -7.29 8.19
C ALA A 167 6.58 -8.43 8.23
N LEU A 168 6.19 -8.88 9.43
CA LEU A 168 5.38 -10.09 9.64
C LEU A 168 3.88 -9.89 9.38
N ASN A 169 3.35 -8.71 9.69
CA ASN A 169 1.91 -8.42 9.62
C ASN A 169 1.54 -7.63 8.36
N VAL A 170 2.45 -6.86 7.77
CA VAL A 170 2.11 -5.94 6.66
C VAL A 170 2.78 -6.33 5.34
N ALA A 171 4.10 -6.46 5.33
CA ALA A 171 4.85 -6.88 4.16
C ALA A 171 4.58 -8.36 3.83
N LYS A 172 4.50 -9.22 4.85
CA LYS A 172 4.23 -10.66 4.74
C LYS A 172 5.07 -11.32 3.63
N PRO A 173 6.42 -11.25 3.70
CA PRO A 173 7.25 -11.92 2.72
C PRO A 173 6.96 -13.43 2.75
N LYS A 174 6.96 -14.06 1.58
CA LYS A 174 6.84 -15.52 1.48
C LYS A 174 8.20 -16.14 1.80
N LYS A 175 8.20 -17.42 2.18
CA LYS A 175 9.45 -18.17 2.29
C LYS A 175 10.20 -18.11 0.95
N GLY A 176 11.47 -17.75 0.99
CA GLY A 176 12.29 -17.56 -0.20
C GLY A 176 12.31 -16.14 -0.76
N SER A 177 11.49 -15.21 -0.25
CA SER A 177 11.44 -13.83 -0.75
C SER A 177 12.76 -13.07 -0.54
N THR A 178 13.02 -12.11 -1.43
CA THR A 178 14.04 -11.08 -1.28
C THR A 178 13.42 -9.83 -0.67
N VAL A 179 14.03 -9.29 0.39
CA VAL A 179 13.52 -8.13 1.13
C VAL A 179 14.57 -7.02 1.20
N ALA A 180 14.21 -5.79 0.83
CA ALA A 180 15.05 -4.61 1.10
C ALA A 180 14.56 -3.87 2.35
N VAL A 181 15.47 -3.47 3.24
CA VAL A 181 15.14 -2.68 4.44
C VAL A 181 15.95 -1.40 4.45
N PHE A 182 15.25 -0.25 4.41
CA PHE A 182 15.86 1.09 4.40
C PHE A 182 15.91 1.67 5.81
N GLY A 183 17.13 1.94 6.28
CA GLY A 183 17.45 2.39 7.62
C GLY A 183 17.75 1.24 8.57
N LEU A 184 18.91 1.24 9.22
CA LEU A 184 19.36 0.23 10.17
C LEU A 184 19.37 0.76 11.62
N GLY A 185 18.33 1.50 11.98
CA GLY A 185 17.99 1.78 13.38
C GLY A 185 17.27 0.59 14.03
N ALA A 186 16.76 0.76 15.26
CA ALA A 186 16.03 -0.29 15.97
C ALA A 186 14.85 -0.87 15.16
N VAL A 187 14.04 0.00 14.53
CA VAL A 187 12.91 -0.42 13.68
C VAL A 187 13.40 -1.24 12.47
N GLY A 188 14.45 -0.78 11.79
CA GLY A 188 14.99 -1.47 10.63
C GLY A 188 15.59 -2.84 10.94
N LEU A 189 16.40 -2.92 11.99
CA LEU A 189 16.96 -4.19 12.45
C LEU A 189 15.85 -5.18 12.87
N ALA A 190 14.79 -4.67 13.50
CA ALA A 190 13.62 -5.48 13.84
C ALA A 190 12.81 -5.92 12.61
N ALA A 191 12.72 -5.09 11.57
CA ALA A 191 12.13 -5.47 10.29
C ALA A 191 12.96 -6.55 9.57
N CYS A 192 14.29 -6.45 9.61
CA CYS A 192 15.18 -7.51 9.12
C CYS A 192 14.96 -8.83 9.87
N GLU A 193 14.85 -8.79 11.21
CA GLU A 193 14.57 -9.99 12.01
C GLU A 193 13.19 -10.57 11.70
N GLY A 194 12.16 -9.74 11.54
CA GLY A 194 10.84 -10.18 11.10
C GLY A 194 10.86 -10.82 9.70
N ALA A 195 11.62 -10.27 8.76
CA ALA A 195 11.81 -10.86 7.43
C ALA A 195 12.52 -12.22 7.49
N ARG A 196 13.55 -12.35 8.35
CA ARG A 196 14.24 -13.61 8.61
C ARG A 196 13.29 -14.65 9.20
N MET A 197 12.47 -14.27 10.18
CA MET A 197 11.46 -15.15 10.79
C MET A 197 10.40 -15.63 9.79
N ALA A 198 10.02 -14.79 8.83
CA ALA A 198 9.14 -15.16 7.72
C ALA A 198 9.80 -16.06 6.66
N GLY A 199 11.12 -16.30 6.76
CA GLY A 199 11.86 -17.17 5.87
C GLY A 199 12.32 -16.50 4.58
N ALA A 200 12.55 -15.18 4.58
CA ALA A 200 13.22 -14.48 3.48
C ALA A 200 14.58 -15.13 3.18
N SER A 201 14.90 -15.33 1.90
CA SER A 201 16.18 -15.92 1.47
C SER A 201 17.30 -14.90 1.41
N ARG A 202 16.96 -13.65 1.07
CA ARG A 202 17.88 -12.52 0.91
C ARG A 202 17.31 -11.30 1.60
N ILE A 203 18.13 -10.64 2.41
CA ILE A 203 17.76 -9.40 3.11
C ILE A 203 18.84 -8.37 2.80
N ILE A 204 18.48 -7.37 2.00
CA ILE A 204 19.34 -6.29 1.54
C ILE A 204 19.16 -5.09 2.47
N CYS A 205 20.18 -4.79 3.26
CA CYS A 205 20.17 -3.68 4.20
C CYS A 205 20.63 -2.39 3.50
N VAL A 206 19.86 -1.31 3.61
CA VAL A 206 20.19 -0.01 3.00
C VAL A 206 20.34 1.06 4.09
N ASP A 207 21.55 1.63 4.27
CA ASP A 207 21.80 2.73 5.22
C ASP A 207 22.97 3.58 4.73
N LEU A 208 22.99 4.86 5.11
CA LEU A 208 24.10 5.79 4.79
C LEU A 208 25.34 5.56 5.66
N ASN A 209 25.18 4.93 6.82
CA ASN A 209 26.25 4.70 7.77
C ASN A 209 26.71 3.23 7.73
N PRO A 210 27.82 2.90 7.05
CA PRO A 210 28.32 1.53 6.97
C PRO A 210 28.69 0.92 8.33
N LYS A 211 28.93 1.73 9.38
CA LYS A 211 29.17 1.22 10.74
C LYS A 211 27.94 0.51 11.32
N ARG A 212 26.73 0.89 10.90
CA ARG A 212 25.50 0.20 11.32
C ARG A 212 25.40 -1.21 10.73
N PHE A 213 26.02 -1.46 9.58
CA PHE A 213 26.05 -2.79 9.01
C PHE A 213 26.92 -3.76 9.83
N VAL A 214 27.94 -3.27 10.53
CA VAL A 214 28.72 -4.09 11.47
C VAL A 214 27.83 -4.65 12.58
N GLU A 215 26.89 -3.85 13.08
CA GLU A 215 25.89 -4.29 14.06
C GLU A 215 24.84 -5.22 13.42
N ALA A 216 24.37 -4.89 12.21
CA ALA A 216 23.44 -5.72 11.46
C ALA A 216 23.96 -7.16 11.22
N LYS A 217 25.27 -7.33 11.03
CA LYS A 217 25.90 -8.67 10.92
C LYS A 217 25.68 -9.55 12.15
N LYS A 218 25.50 -8.98 13.35
CA LYS A 218 25.17 -9.74 14.58
C LYS A 218 23.77 -10.36 14.51
N PHE A 219 22.90 -9.86 13.63
CA PHE A 219 21.59 -10.41 13.30
C PHE A 219 21.65 -11.43 12.14
N GLY A 220 22.85 -11.76 11.66
CA GLY A 220 23.04 -12.70 10.53
C GLY A 220 22.86 -12.06 9.16
N LEU A 221 22.83 -10.73 9.07
CA LEU A 221 22.62 -9.99 7.82
C LEU A 221 23.93 -9.90 7.01
N THR A 222 23.85 -10.19 5.71
CA THR A 222 25.03 -10.37 4.86
C THR A 222 25.11 -9.42 3.67
N GLU A 223 24.00 -8.78 3.27
CA GLU A 223 23.97 -7.88 2.12
C GLU A 223 23.71 -6.44 2.58
N PHE A 224 24.50 -5.50 2.06
CA PHE A 224 24.42 -4.09 2.40
C PHE A 224 24.64 -3.21 1.18
N VAL A 225 23.84 -2.14 1.09
CA VAL A 225 23.96 -1.11 0.07
C VAL A 225 24.00 0.24 0.78
N ASN A 226 25.09 0.98 0.58
CA ASN A 226 25.14 2.38 0.94
C ASN A 226 24.88 3.20 -0.33
N PRO A 227 23.79 3.99 -0.39
CA PRO A 227 23.46 4.81 -1.55
C PRO A 227 24.61 5.70 -2.03
N ASN A 228 25.49 6.16 -1.13
CA ASN A 228 26.61 7.03 -1.47
C ASN A 228 27.76 6.33 -2.21
N ASP A 229 27.77 4.99 -2.24
CA ASP A 229 28.80 4.20 -2.91
C ASP A 229 28.44 3.90 -4.38
N HIS A 230 27.34 4.48 -4.88
CA HIS A 230 26.82 4.26 -6.23
C HIS A 230 26.47 5.58 -6.94
N GLU A 231 26.74 5.65 -8.25
CA GLU A 231 26.31 6.80 -9.09
C GLU A 231 24.83 6.70 -9.49
N LYS A 232 24.31 5.47 -9.63
CA LYS A 232 22.91 5.23 -9.98
C LYS A 232 22.00 5.42 -8.76
N PRO A 233 20.73 5.82 -8.96
CA PRO A 233 19.73 5.79 -7.89
C PRO A 233 19.67 4.43 -7.22
N VAL A 234 19.58 4.40 -5.89
CA VAL A 234 19.66 3.15 -5.12
C VAL A 234 18.58 2.13 -5.50
N GLN A 235 17.40 2.59 -5.93
CA GLN A 235 16.34 1.70 -6.42
C GLN A 235 16.73 0.96 -7.70
N GLU A 236 17.52 1.58 -8.58
CA GLU A 236 18.04 0.93 -9.80
C GLU A 236 19.14 -0.06 -9.45
N VAL A 237 20.03 0.29 -8.52
CA VAL A 237 21.06 -0.63 -8.00
C VAL A 237 20.42 -1.90 -7.43
N ILE A 238 19.41 -1.74 -6.58
CA ILE A 238 18.68 -2.87 -5.99
C ILE A 238 17.96 -3.68 -7.08
N ALA A 239 17.30 -3.03 -8.03
CA ALA A 239 16.67 -3.72 -9.15
C ALA A 239 17.69 -4.55 -9.95
N GLU A 240 18.87 -4.02 -10.26
CA GLU A 240 19.94 -4.77 -10.95
C GLU A 240 20.45 -5.95 -10.11
N MET A 241 20.60 -5.79 -8.79
CA MET A 241 21.01 -6.86 -7.86
C MET A 241 20.00 -8.01 -7.73
N THR A 242 18.75 -7.78 -8.14
CA THR A 242 17.61 -8.66 -7.88
C THR A 242 16.80 -8.98 -9.14
N ASP A 243 17.37 -8.69 -10.31
CA ASP A 243 16.74 -8.94 -11.61
C ASP A 243 15.39 -8.23 -11.76
N GLY A 244 15.29 -6.94 -11.43
CA GLY A 244 14.08 -6.13 -11.63
C GLY A 244 13.34 -5.71 -10.36
N GLY A 245 13.84 -6.10 -9.18
CA GLY A 245 13.40 -5.55 -7.90
C GLY A 245 13.15 -6.60 -6.82
N VAL A 246 13.09 -6.16 -5.56
CA VAL A 246 12.80 -7.03 -4.41
C VAL A 246 11.32 -7.39 -4.33
N ASP A 247 11.00 -8.54 -3.72
CA ASP A 247 9.60 -8.92 -3.48
C ASP A 247 8.93 -8.00 -2.48
N ARG A 248 9.68 -7.59 -1.45
CA ARG A 248 9.21 -6.69 -0.39
C ARG A 248 10.24 -5.62 -0.09
N SER A 249 9.80 -4.41 0.20
CA SER A 249 10.64 -3.39 0.82
C SER A 249 9.99 -2.81 2.07
N ILE A 250 10.80 -2.40 3.03
CA ILE A 250 10.35 -1.79 4.30
C ILE A 250 11.19 -0.54 4.56
N GLU A 251 10.53 0.61 4.63
CA GLU A 251 11.17 1.91 4.87
C GLU A 251 11.02 2.32 6.33
N CYS A 252 12.16 2.53 7.01
CA CYS A 252 12.24 2.70 8.48
C CYS A 252 12.96 3.99 8.91
N THR A 253 13.26 4.91 7.99
CA THR A 253 13.99 6.16 8.25
C THR A 253 13.08 7.38 8.42
N GLY A 254 11.96 7.42 7.70
CA GLY A 254 11.08 8.58 7.59
C GLY A 254 11.53 9.60 6.53
N ASP A 255 12.62 9.32 5.83
CA ASP A 255 13.10 10.16 4.73
C ASP A 255 12.26 9.92 3.47
N VAL A 256 11.82 11.00 2.83
CA VAL A 256 10.91 10.92 1.67
C VAL A 256 11.59 10.31 0.46
N ASP A 257 12.87 10.59 0.22
CA ASP A 257 13.59 10.02 -0.90
C ASP A 257 13.79 8.51 -0.67
N ALA A 258 14.06 8.10 0.57
CA ALA A 258 14.08 6.68 0.94
C ALA A 258 12.71 6.00 0.76
N MET A 259 11.58 6.67 1.04
CA MET A 259 10.23 6.14 0.78
C MET A 259 10.00 5.91 -0.72
N ILE A 260 10.43 6.86 -1.56
CA ILE A 260 10.31 6.73 -3.02
C ILE A 260 11.20 5.59 -3.51
N SER A 261 12.47 5.53 -3.08
CA SER A 261 13.38 4.46 -3.45
C SER A 261 12.91 3.08 -2.98
N ALA A 262 12.35 2.98 -1.76
CA ALA A 262 11.77 1.75 -1.25
C ALA A 262 10.58 1.30 -2.09
N PHE A 263 9.71 2.23 -2.52
CA PHE A 263 8.61 1.89 -3.42
C PHE A 263 9.08 1.50 -4.82
N GLU A 264 10.06 2.20 -5.38
CA GLU A 264 10.48 1.98 -6.76
C GLU A 264 11.44 0.79 -6.93
N CYS A 265 12.08 0.32 -5.85
CA CYS A 265 12.97 -0.84 -5.89
C CYS A 265 12.25 -2.19 -5.80
N VAL A 266 10.95 -2.21 -5.47
CA VAL A 266 10.20 -3.47 -5.49
C VAL A 266 9.92 -3.88 -6.93
N HIS A 267 9.76 -5.17 -7.09
CA HIS A 267 9.44 -5.80 -8.36
C HIS A 267 8.08 -5.35 -8.90
N ASP A 268 7.93 -5.20 -10.22
CA ASP A 268 6.60 -5.02 -10.81
C ASP A 268 5.80 -6.33 -10.77
N GLY A 269 4.49 -6.31 -10.95
CA GLY A 269 3.68 -7.53 -10.84
C GLY A 269 3.24 -7.84 -9.41
N TRP A 270 4.18 -7.99 -8.47
CA TRP A 270 3.88 -8.49 -7.11
C TRP A 270 4.60 -7.78 -5.96
N GLY A 271 5.45 -6.80 -6.27
CA GLY A 271 6.22 -6.09 -5.26
C GLY A 271 5.35 -5.30 -4.29
N VAL A 272 5.67 -5.40 -3.00
CA VAL A 272 4.98 -4.66 -1.93
C VAL A 272 5.99 -3.82 -1.15
N ALA A 273 5.80 -2.51 -1.14
CA ALA A 273 6.56 -1.59 -0.30
C ALA A 273 5.75 -1.19 0.94
N VAL A 274 6.40 -1.18 2.10
CA VAL A 274 5.81 -0.80 3.37
C VAL A 274 6.54 0.41 3.94
N LEU A 275 5.81 1.50 4.15
CA LEU A 275 6.32 2.69 4.83
C LEU A 275 6.04 2.59 6.32
N VAL A 276 7.07 2.82 7.13
CA VAL A 276 7.00 2.73 8.59
C VAL A 276 7.60 3.98 9.23
N GLY A 277 8.67 4.51 8.62
CA GLY A 277 9.32 5.72 9.08
C GLY A 277 8.39 6.93 9.06
N VAL A 278 8.40 7.71 10.13
CA VAL A 278 7.55 8.90 10.26
C VAL A 278 8.25 10.11 9.60
N PRO A 279 7.63 10.77 8.61
CA PRO A 279 8.25 11.88 7.91
C PRO A 279 8.11 13.22 8.66
N GLY A 280 8.84 14.24 8.19
CA GLY A 280 8.64 15.63 8.62
C GLY A 280 7.32 16.23 8.14
N LYS A 281 6.91 17.36 8.72
CA LYS A 281 5.60 18.01 8.48
C LYS A 281 5.34 18.44 7.02
N ASP A 282 6.38 18.81 6.28
CA ASP A 282 6.28 19.31 4.90
C ASP A 282 6.56 18.22 3.85
N ALA A 283 6.49 16.94 4.27
CA ALA A 283 6.84 15.82 3.41
C ALA A 283 5.81 15.58 2.30
N SER A 284 6.30 15.16 1.14
CA SER A 284 5.45 14.85 -0.01
C SER A 284 6.01 13.65 -0.75
N PHE A 285 5.36 12.50 -0.62
CA PHE A 285 5.66 11.32 -1.42
C PHE A 285 5.21 11.57 -2.86
N LYS A 286 6.06 11.22 -3.83
CA LYS A 286 5.77 11.40 -5.25
C LYS A 286 6.28 10.22 -6.06
N THR A 287 5.46 9.72 -6.97
CA THR A 287 5.88 8.72 -7.96
C THR A 287 5.02 8.82 -9.22
N HIS A 288 5.51 8.30 -10.33
CA HIS A 288 4.74 8.23 -11.56
C HIS A 288 3.66 7.13 -11.44
N PRO A 289 2.37 7.38 -11.75
CA PRO A 289 1.33 6.38 -11.49
C PRO A 289 1.51 5.06 -12.25
N MET A 290 2.22 5.06 -13.38
CA MET A 290 2.61 3.82 -14.07
C MET A 290 3.44 2.85 -13.22
N LYS A 291 4.17 3.32 -12.20
CA LYS A 291 4.89 2.44 -11.26
C LYS A 291 3.92 1.62 -10.42
N LEU A 292 2.75 2.17 -10.08
CA LEU A 292 1.66 1.46 -9.43
C LEU A 292 0.94 0.54 -10.41
N LEU A 293 0.54 1.06 -11.58
CA LEU A 293 -0.21 0.30 -12.59
C LEU A 293 0.53 -0.93 -13.12
N SER A 294 1.86 -0.96 -13.04
CA SER A 294 2.63 -2.19 -13.20
C SER A 294 2.51 -3.11 -11.96
N GLU A 295 1.30 -3.22 -11.41
CA GLU A 295 0.89 -4.06 -10.28
C GLU A 295 1.76 -3.98 -9.00
N ARG A 296 2.35 -2.81 -8.70
CA ARG A 296 2.99 -2.60 -7.39
C ARG A 296 1.96 -2.22 -6.34
N THR A 297 2.26 -2.58 -5.09
CA THR A 297 1.49 -2.19 -3.92
C THR A 297 2.33 -1.36 -2.96
N LEU A 298 1.75 -0.27 -2.47
CA LEU A 298 2.30 0.58 -1.42
C LEU A 298 1.38 0.56 -0.20
N LYS A 299 1.94 0.31 0.98
CA LYS A 299 1.23 0.28 2.27
C LYS A 299 1.95 1.16 3.29
N GLY A 300 1.24 1.69 4.26
CA GLY A 300 1.87 2.09 5.52
C GLY A 300 1.60 1.07 6.62
N ALA A 301 2.41 1.13 7.67
CA ALA A 301 2.22 0.37 8.89
C ALA A 301 2.36 1.29 10.10
N PHE A 302 1.39 1.27 11.00
CA PHE A 302 1.47 1.98 12.27
C PHE A 302 1.72 0.97 13.40
N TYR A 303 2.79 1.13 14.16
CA TYR A 303 3.17 0.19 15.24
C TYR A 303 3.20 -1.29 14.78
N GLY A 304 3.54 -1.53 13.51
CA GLY A 304 3.57 -2.86 12.90
C GLY A 304 2.20 -3.56 12.85
N THR A 305 1.10 -2.79 12.90
CA THR A 305 -0.29 -3.28 12.92
C THR A 305 -0.59 -4.20 14.12
N TYR A 306 0.21 -4.11 15.19
CA TYR A 306 -0.10 -4.79 16.45
C TYR A 306 -1.13 -3.99 17.24
N LYS A 307 -2.20 -4.66 17.70
CA LYS A 307 -3.10 -4.14 18.73
C LYS A 307 -2.40 -4.22 20.10
N PRO A 308 -2.17 -3.07 20.78
CA PRO A 308 -1.32 -3.05 21.96
C PRO A 308 -1.66 -4.08 23.04
N ARG A 309 -2.92 -4.18 23.46
CA ARG A 309 -3.32 -5.05 24.58
C ARG A 309 -3.61 -6.48 24.15
N SER A 310 -4.02 -6.68 22.90
CA SER A 310 -4.36 -8.01 22.38
C SER A 310 -3.14 -8.77 21.86
N ASP A 311 -2.21 -8.10 21.17
CA ASP A 311 -1.15 -8.81 20.43
C ASP A 311 0.22 -8.77 21.12
N LEU A 312 0.56 -7.66 21.78
CA LEU A 312 1.89 -7.49 22.38
C LEU A 312 2.25 -8.53 23.45
N PRO A 313 1.32 -9.03 24.29
CA PRO A 313 1.62 -10.14 25.20
C PRO A 313 2.15 -11.39 24.48
N SER A 314 1.62 -11.70 23.30
CA SER A 314 2.10 -12.85 22.51
C SER A 314 3.54 -12.66 22.01
N LEU A 315 3.94 -11.41 21.75
CA LEU A 315 5.30 -11.10 21.35
C LEU A 315 6.28 -11.24 22.53
N VAL A 316 5.85 -10.91 23.75
CA VAL A 316 6.59 -11.22 24.97
C VAL A 316 6.75 -12.73 25.13
N GLU A 317 5.70 -13.52 24.89
CA GLU A 317 5.80 -14.99 24.94
C GLU A 317 6.77 -15.54 23.89
N LYS A 318 6.78 -14.99 22.67
CA LYS A 318 7.79 -15.34 21.66
C LYS A 318 9.22 -15.11 22.13
N TYR A 319 9.45 -14.04 22.89
CA TYR A 319 10.74 -13.79 23.53
C TYR A 319 11.04 -14.84 24.60
N MET A 320 10.07 -15.13 25.49
CA MET A 320 10.22 -16.16 26.53
C MET A 320 10.53 -17.54 25.94
N ASN A 321 9.95 -17.84 24.77
CA ASN A 321 10.18 -19.07 24.01
C ASN A 321 11.45 -19.05 23.15
N LYS A 322 12.26 -17.98 23.22
CA LYS A 322 13.51 -17.78 22.45
C LYS A 322 13.30 -17.75 20.94
N GLU A 323 12.10 -17.43 20.47
CA GLU A 323 11.79 -17.23 19.05
C GLU A 323 12.33 -15.89 18.52
N ILE A 324 12.43 -14.89 19.41
CA ILE A 324 13.01 -13.56 19.11
C ILE A 324 14.16 -13.23 20.05
N GLN A 325 15.15 -12.49 19.55
CA GLN A 325 16.36 -12.14 20.29
C GLN A 325 16.38 -10.63 20.59
N VAL A 326 15.99 -10.27 21.81
CA VAL A 326 15.80 -8.88 22.23
C VAL A 326 17.12 -8.28 22.74
N GLU A 327 17.98 -9.10 23.34
CA GLU A 327 19.26 -8.69 23.94
C GLU A 327 20.18 -7.99 22.94
N LYS A 328 20.15 -8.42 21.67
CA LYS A 328 21.02 -7.86 20.61
C LYS A 328 20.73 -6.39 20.31
N PHE A 329 19.56 -5.89 20.68
CA PHE A 329 19.18 -4.49 20.49
C PHE A 329 19.63 -3.59 21.63
N ILE A 330 20.01 -4.16 22.79
CA ILE A 330 20.43 -3.41 23.97
C ILE A 330 21.95 -3.27 23.94
N THR A 331 22.43 -2.09 23.55
CA THR A 331 23.87 -1.83 23.39
C THR A 331 24.51 -1.12 24.59
N HIS A 332 23.72 -0.39 25.37
CA HIS A 332 24.17 0.42 26.50
C HIS A 332 23.17 0.33 27.64
N GLN A 333 23.65 0.52 28.87
CA GLN A 333 22.81 0.67 30.06
C GLN A 333 23.33 1.85 30.86
N VAL A 334 22.42 2.73 31.27
CA VAL A 334 22.71 3.88 32.13
C VAL A 334 21.62 3.99 33.19
N THR A 335 21.93 4.70 34.27
CA THR A 335 20.94 5.02 35.30
C THR A 335 20.10 6.24 34.91
N LEU A 336 18.94 6.44 35.54
CA LEU A 336 18.08 7.61 35.26
C LEU A 336 18.82 8.94 35.53
N SER A 337 19.69 8.97 36.54
CA SER A 337 20.52 10.15 36.84
C SER A 337 21.53 10.47 35.72
N GLU A 338 21.85 9.49 34.88
CA GLU A 338 22.76 9.60 33.74
C GLU A 338 22.01 9.67 32.40
N ILE A 339 20.69 9.93 32.39
CA ILE A 339 19.86 9.89 31.17
C ILE A 339 20.40 10.73 30.01
N ASN A 340 21.04 11.87 30.28
CA ASN A 340 21.67 12.69 29.24
C ASN A 340 22.81 11.96 28.51
N LYS A 341 23.50 11.00 29.15
CA LYS A 341 24.48 10.13 28.48
C LYS A 341 23.81 9.22 27.44
N ALA A 342 22.57 8.78 27.66
CA ALA A 342 21.82 8.01 26.67
C ALA A 342 21.51 8.86 25.42
N PHE A 343 21.15 10.13 25.60
CA PHE A 343 21.02 11.09 24.49
C PHE A 343 22.36 11.25 23.77
N ASP A 344 23.46 11.44 24.51
CA ASP A 344 24.80 11.49 23.92
C ASP A 344 25.15 10.24 23.12
N TYR A 345 24.82 9.03 23.58
CA TYR A 345 25.09 7.79 22.82
C TYR A 345 24.28 7.75 21.52
N MET A 346 23.01 8.15 21.58
CA MET A 346 22.14 8.23 20.40
C MET A 346 22.63 9.28 19.39
N LEU A 347 23.01 10.45 19.89
CA LEU A 347 23.53 11.57 19.08
C LEU A 347 24.98 11.30 18.62
N LYS A 348 25.82 10.57 19.35
CA LYS A 348 27.18 10.18 18.86
C LYS A 348 27.13 9.01 17.88
N GLY A 349 26.02 8.26 17.87
CA GLY A 349 25.64 7.36 16.78
C GLY A 349 25.19 8.07 15.50
N GLU A 350 25.27 9.40 15.45
CA GLU A 350 24.85 10.24 14.31
C GLU A 350 25.67 9.96 13.05
N GLY A 351 25.01 9.30 12.10
CA GLY A 351 24.91 9.86 10.77
C GLY A 351 23.67 10.76 10.72
N VAL A 352 23.84 12.06 10.99
CA VAL A 352 22.92 13.10 10.48
C VAL A 352 23.81 14.16 9.82
N CYS A 353 23.99 14.05 8.52
CA CYS A 353 24.59 15.12 7.72
C CYS A 353 23.56 16.24 7.55
N LYS A 354 23.66 17.29 8.38
CA LYS A 354 23.07 18.60 8.06
C LYS A 354 24.01 19.33 7.09
N LYS A 355 23.76 19.15 5.79
CA LYS A 355 24.01 20.05 4.64
C LYS A 355 24.39 19.23 3.40
N CYS A 356 23.44 19.07 2.50
CA CYS A 356 23.67 19.11 1.05
C CYS A 356 22.40 19.69 0.40
N LEU A 357 22.26 21.02 0.51
CA LEU A 357 21.43 21.79 -0.41
C LEU A 357 22.26 22.03 -1.67
N ALA A 358 21.59 21.93 -2.82
CA ALA A 358 22.07 22.14 -4.19
C ALA A 358 22.81 20.96 -4.86
N ARG A 359 22.15 20.34 -5.85
CA ARG A 359 22.39 20.72 -7.25
C ARG A 359 21.27 20.23 -8.19
N LEU A 360 21.05 21.07 -9.20
CA LEU A 360 20.04 21.02 -10.23
C LEU A 360 19.90 19.66 -10.93
N VAL A 361 18.63 19.30 -11.10
CA VAL A 361 18.08 18.38 -12.09
C VAL A 361 18.65 18.70 -13.47
N ARG A 362 19.40 17.75 -14.05
CA ARG A 362 19.55 17.67 -15.51
C ARG A 362 18.47 16.73 -16.02
N SER A 363 17.56 17.30 -16.78
CA SER A 363 16.52 16.64 -17.55
C SER A 363 17.14 15.67 -18.56
N PHE A 364 16.90 14.38 -18.37
CA PHE A 364 16.87 13.46 -19.49
C PHE A 364 15.50 13.54 -20.14
N VAL A 365 15.45 14.29 -21.24
CA VAL A 365 14.35 14.28 -22.19
C VAL A 365 14.28 12.89 -22.80
N ALA A 366 13.40 12.04 -22.27
CA ALA A 366 12.93 10.87 -22.99
C ALA A 366 12.05 11.36 -24.14
N ARG A 367 12.70 11.59 -25.29
CA ARG A 367 12.07 11.94 -26.58
C ARG A 367 10.78 11.14 -26.74
N GLY A 368 9.65 11.85 -26.83
CA GLY A 368 8.43 11.28 -27.37
C GLY A 368 8.76 10.72 -28.75
N GLN A 369 8.67 9.40 -28.88
CA GLN A 369 8.91 8.72 -30.14
C GLN A 369 7.67 8.83 -31.02
N THR A 370 7.92 8.95 -32.31
CA THR A 370 6.93 9.16 -33.35
C THR A 370 6.03 7.92 -33.47
N PRO A 371 4.68 8.08 -33.46
CA PRO A 371 3.80 6.96 -33.76
C PRO A 371 4.12 6.38 -35.14
N LEU A 372 4.31 5.04 -35.21
CA LEU A 372 4.47 4.32 -36.48
C LEU A 372 3.19 4.44 -37.30
N PHE A 373 3.32 4.82 -38.57
CA PHE A 373 2.21 4.86 -39.53
C PHE A 373 2.67 4.34 -40.89
N PRO A 374 1.76 3.73 -41.69
CA PRO A 374 0.35 3.46 -41.41
C PRO A 374 0.14 2.29 -40.42
N ARG A 375 -0.99 2.26 -39.69
CA ARG A 375 -1.36 1.21 -38.72
C ARG A 375 -2.81 0.77 -38.86
N ILE A 376 -3.09 -0.50 -38.53
CA ILE A 376 -4.44 -1.00 -38.27
C ILE A 376 -4.66 -1.00 -36.76
N TYR A 377 -5.69 -0.27 -36.29
CA TYR A 377 -6.06 -0.18 -34.87
C TYR A 377 -6.94 -1.35 -34.43
N GLY A 378 -7.43 -1.30 -33.20
CA GLY A 378 -8.29 -2.33 -32.60
C GLY A 378 -7.49 -3.35 -31.79
N HIS A 379 -8.02 -3.71 -30.62
CA HIS A 379 -7.40 -4.69 -29.74
C HIS A 379 -8.39 -5.57 -28.96
N GLU A 380 -9.67 -5.42 -29.25
CA GLU A 380 -10.75 -6.23 -28.70
C GLU A 380 -11.53 -6.81 -29.88
N ALA A 381 -11.76 -8.12 -29.86
CA ALA A 381 -12.54 -8.84 -30.86
C ALA A 381 -12.93 -10.22 -30.35
N GLY A 382 -13.96 -10.80 -30.96
CA GLY A 382 -14.22 -12.23 -30.93
C GLY A 382 -13.95 -12.78 -32.32
N GLY A 383 -13.31 -13.94 -32.39
CA GLY A 383 -12.94 -14.52 -33.68
C GLY A 383 -12.89 -16.04 -33.63
N ILE A 384 -12.72 -16.62 -34.80
CA ILE A 384 -12.52 -18.05 -35.01
C ILE A 384 -11.12 -18.22 -35.57
N VAL A 385 -10.35 -19.17 -35.04
CA VAL A 385 -9.04 -19.50 -35.57
C VAL A 385 -9.20 -20.03 -37.00
N GLU A 386 -8.63 -19.33 -37.97
CA GLU A 386 -8.66 -19.76 -39.38
C GLU A 386 -7.50 -20.76 -39.66
N SER A 387 -6.29 -20.40 -39.25
CA SER A 387 -5.09 -21.23 -39.38
C SER A 387 -4.12 -20.99 -38.22
N VAL A 388 -3.17 -21.90 -38.04
CA VAL A 388 -2.12 -21.81 -37.02
C VAL A 388 -0.74 -21.95 -37.65
N GLY A 389 0.24 -21.25 -37.07
CA GLY A 389 1.64 -21.32 -37.50
C GLY A 389 2.39 -22.51 -36.89
N GLU A 390 3.60 -22.77 -37.40
CA GLU A 390 4.49 -23.80 -36.87
C GLU A 390 4.73 -23.61 -35.36
N GLY A 391 4.67 -24.70 -34.59
CA GLY A 391 4.90 -24.71 -33.14
C GLY A 391 3.69 -24.35 -32.27
N VAL A 392 2.57 -23.91 -32.85
CA VAL A 392 1.30 -23.76 -32.12
C VAL A 392 0.70 -25.14 -31.87
N THR A 393 0.43 -25.47 -30.61
CA THR A 393 -0.01 -26.84 -30.20
C THR A 393 -1.34 -26.84 -29.42
N ASP A 394 -1.79 -25.67 -29.03
CA ASP A 394 -2.86 -25.41 -28.06
C ASP A 394 -4.09 -24.74 -28.68
N LEU A 395 -4.00 -24.39 -29.96
CA LEU A 395 -5.08 -23.86 -30.80
C LEU A 395 -5.12 -24.65 -32.11
N GLN A 396 -6.31 -24.75 -32.69
CA GLN A 396 -6.53 -25.35 -34.00
C GLN A 396 -7.59 -24.56 -34.80
N PRO A 397 -7.64 -24.68 -36.14
CA PRO A 397 -8.71 -24.13 -36.94
C PRO A 397 -10.10 -24.47 -36.39
N GLY A 398 -10.99 -23.49 -36.35
CA GLY A 398 -12.35 -23.60 -35.79
C GLY A 398 -12.48 -23.27 -34.31
N ASP A 399 -11.39 -23.10 -33.56
CA ASP A 399 -11.47 -22.67 -32.16
C ASP A 399 -12.02 -21.24 -32.04
N HIS A 400 -12.97 -21.03 -31.12
CA HIS A 400 -13.45 -19.69 -30.77
C HIS A 400 -12.49 -19.03 -29.79
N VAL A 401 -12.13 -17.77 -30.07
CA VAL A 401 -11.07 -17.08 -29.35
C VAL A 401 -11.34 -15.60 -29.13
N LEU A 402 -10.69 -15.06 -28.10
CA LEU A 402 -10.57 -13.62 -27.84
C LEU A 402 -9.09 -13.21 -27.95
N PRO A 403 -8.71 -12.34 -28.90
CA PRO A 403 -7.41 -11.69 -28.89
C PRO A 403 -7.30 -10.72 -27.70
N VAL A 404 -6.13 -10.67 -27.08
CA VAL A 404 -5.82 -9.80 -25.95
C VAL A 404 -4.48 -9.10 -26.16
N PHE A 405 -4.45 -7.79 -25.91
CA PHE A 405 -3.27 -6.91 -26.14
C PHE A 405 -2.10 -7.11 -25.17
N THR A 406 -2.33 -7.84 -24.10
CA THR A 406 -1.31 -8.35 -23.19
C THR A 406 -1.48 -9.87 -23.14
N GLY A 407 -0.39 -10.62 -23.28
CA GLY A 407 -0.44 -12.08 -23.45
C GLY A 407 0.33 -12.85 -22.37
N GLU A 408 0.36 -14.17 -22.51
CA GLU A 408 1.09 -15.09 -21.64
C GLU A 408 2.06 -15.96 -22.46
N CYS A 409 3.35 -15.91 -22.12
CA CYS A 409 4.34 -16.82 -22.70
C CYS A 409 4.45 -18.14 -21.91
N LYS A 410 3.84 -18.23 -20.72
CA LYS A 410 3.87 -19.37 -19.78
C LYS A 410 5.24 -19.72 -19.20
N GLU A 411 6.31 -19.17 -19.74
CA GLU A 411 7.68 -19.49 -19.33
C GLU A 411 8.35 -18.46 -18.44
N CYS A 412 8.01 -17.18 -18.58
CA CYS A 412 8.60 -16.12 -17.77
C CYS A 412 8.14 -16.19 -16.31
N ARG A 413 8.89 -15.54 -15.43
CA ARG A 413 8.59 -15.49 -13.99
C ARG A 413 7.21 -14.92 -13.67
N HIS A 414 6.75 -13.92 -14.42
CA HIS A 414 5.42 -13.34 -14.25
C HIS A 414 4.33 -14.36 -14.61
N CYS A 415 4.51 -15.09 -15.72
CA CYS A 415 3.55 -16.12 -16.11
C CYS A 415 3.53 -17.30 -15.12
N LYS A 416 4.67 -17.64 -14.51
CA LYS A 416 4.79 -18.68 -13.48
C LYS A 416 4.32 -18.24 -12.09
N SER A 417 4.27 -16.93 -11.83
CA SER A 417 3.78 -16.34 -10.58
C SER A 417 2.25 -16.32 -10.52
N GLU A 418 1.67 -16.65 -9.38
CA GLU A 418 0.23 -16.47 -9.13
C GLU A 418 -0.13 -15.01 -8.78
N GLU A 419 0.87 -14.16 -8.54
CA GLU A 419 0.67 -12.78 -8.07
C GLU A 419 0.66 -11.74 -9.20
N SER A 420 0.98 -12.12 -10.44
CA SER A 420 1.09 -11.17 -11.56
C SER A 420 0.54 -11.70 -12.88
N ASN A 421 0.11 -10.77 -13.73
CA ASN A 421 -0.24 -11.02 -15.13
C ASN A 421 0.69 -10.33 -16.15
N MET A 422 1.80 -9.77 -15.69
CA MET A 422 2.68 -8.87 -16.47
C MET A 422 3.77 -9.62 -17.24
N CYS A 423 3.38 -10.49 -18.17
CA CYS A 423 4.31 -11.31 -18.97
C CYS A 423 5.48 -10.52 -19.59
N ASP A 424 6.72 -10.91 -19.32
CA ASP A 424 7.92 -10.20 -19.84
C ASP A 424 7.95 -10.09 -21.38
N LEU A 425 7.52 -11.15 -22.07
CA LEU A 425 7.58 -11.23 -23.53
C LEU A 425 6.42 -10.48 -24.22
N LEU A 426 5.21 -10.66 -23.67
CA LEU A 426 3.94 -10.28 -24.30
C LEU A 426 3.21 -9.15 -23.57
N ARG A 427 3.87 -8.47 -22.63
CA ARG A 427 3.38 -7.24 -22.03
C ARG A 427 3.10 -6.18 -23.10
N ILE A 428 2.12 -5.34 -22.81
CA ILE A 428 1.72 -4.22 -23.66
C ILE A 428 2.93 -3.42 -24.16
N ASN A 429 2.96 -3.18 -25.47
CA ASN A 429 3.95 -2.34 -26.11
C ASN A 429 3.27 -1.56 -27.26
N THR A 430 3.05 -0.26 -27.03
CA THR A 430 2.38 0.62 -27.99
C THR A 430 3.23 0.90 -29.23
N ASP A 431 4.54 0.77 -29.11
CA ASP A 431 5.53 1.14 -30.13
C ASP A 431 5.83 -0.03 -31.07
N ARG A 432 5.50 -1.25 -30.64
CA ARG A 432 5.68 -2.46 -31.45
C ARG A 432 4.68 -2.47 -32.60
N GLY A 433 5.22 -2.31 -33.82
CA GLY A 433 4.46 -2.36 -35.08
C GLY A 433 4.55 -3.69 -35.84
N VAL A 434 5.28 -4.68 -35.32
CA VAL A 434 5.66 -5.90 -36.03
C VAL A 434 5.56 -7.14 -35.13
N MET A 435 5.56 -8.33 -35.73
CA MET A 435 5.54 -9.59 -34.99
C MET A 435 6.87 -9.83 -34.27
N LEU A 436 6.81 -10.44 -33.08
CA LEU A 436 7.98 -10.70 -32.25
C LEU A 436 9.02 -11.62 -32.89
N ASN A 437 8.57 -12.67 -33.58
CA ASN A 437 9.47 -13.76 -34.00
C ASN A 437 10.39 -13.37 -35.16
N ASP A 438 9.94 -12.49 -36.06
CA ASP A 438 10.69 -12.14 -37.27
C ASP A 438 10.84 -10.63 -37.51
N GLY A 439 10.25 -9.79 -36.64
CA GLY A 439 10.30 -8.34 -36.79
C GLY A 439 9.58 -7.81 -38.03
N LYS A 440 8.67 -8.60 -38.65
CA LYS A 440 7.94 -8.19 -39.86
C LYS A 440 6.47 -7.89 -39.56
N SER A 441 5.86 -7.05 -40.38
CA SER A 441 4.40 -6.90 -40.38
C SER A 441 3.71 -8.10 -41.04
N ARG A 442 2.43 -8.30 -40.74
CA ARG A 442 1.53 -9.24 -41.43
C ARG A 442 0.51 -8.54 -42.33
N PHE A 443 0.49 -7.21 -42.30
CA PHE A 443 -0.35 -6.40 -43.15
C PHE A 443 0.49 -5.65 -44.18
N SER A 444 -0.01 -5.59 -45.41
CA SER A 444 0.57 -4.75 -46.45
C SER A 444 -0.52 -4.27 -47.42
N LYS A 445 -0.27 -3.13 -48.07
CA LYS A 445 -1.09 -2.63 -49.18
C LYS A 445 -0.15 -2.21 -50.30
N ASN A 446 -0.34 -2.78 -51.49
CA ASN A 446 0.53 -2.53 -52.66
C ASN A 446 2.03 -2.75 -52.36
N GLY A 447 2.36 -3.78 -51.58
CA GLY A 447 3.74 -4.09 -51.18
C GLY A 447 4.31 -3.21 -50.07
N GLN A 448 3.61 -2.16 -49.62
CA GLN A 448 4.03 -1.34 -48.47
C GLN A 448 3.50 -1.92 -47.16
N PRO A 449 4.33 -2.06 -46.12
CA PRO A 449 3.91 -2.59 -44.84
C PRO A 449 2.94 -1.64 -44.12
N ILE A 450 1.92 -2.22 -43.48
CA ILE A 450 1.04 -1.54 -42.52
C ILE A 450 1.34 -2.14 -41.16
N TYR A 451 1.60 -1.32 -40.14
CA TYR A 451 2.07 -1.80 -38.85
C TYR A 451 0.93 -2.27 -37.94
N HIS A 452 1.24 -3.24 -37.08
CA HIS A 452 0.33 -3.75 -36.07
C HIS A 452 0.07 -2.74 -34.95
N PHE A 453 -1.12 -2.77 -34.35
CA PHE A 453 -1.44 -2.10 -33.10
C PHE A 453 -1.61 -3.12 -31.98
N LEU A 454 -0.81 -2.96 -30.92
CA LEU A 454 -0.82 -3.83 -29.72
C LEU A 454 -0.70 -5.33 -30.00
N GLY A 455 -0.14 -5.72 -31.15
CA GLY A 455 0.02 -7.11 -31.56
C GLY A 455 -1.29 -7.83 -31.94
N THR A 456 -2.42 -7.12 -32.01
CA THR A 456 -3.74 -7.70 -32.28
C THR A 456 -4.44 -7.07 -33.48
N SER A 457 -4.35 -5.76 -33.68
CA SER A 457 -4.84 -5.04 -34.88
C SER A 457 -6.25 -5.45 -35.34
N THR A 458 -7.24 -5.45 -34.44
CA THR A 458 -8.53 -6.12 -34.66
C THR A 458 -9.53 -5.37 -35.55
N PHE A 459 -9.22 -4.16 -36.02
CA PHE A 459 -10.01 -3.50 -37.07
C PHE A 459 -9.61 -4.00 -38.46
N SER A 460 -9.65 -5.33 -38.61
CA SER A 460 -9.43 -6.06 -39.85
C SER A 460 -10.18 -7.38 -39.76
N GLU A 461 -10.81 -7.80 -40.86
CA GLU A 461 -11.55 -9.07 -40.92
C GLU A 461 -10.68 -10.29 -40.59
N TYR A 462 -9.38 -10.19 -40.90
CA TYR A 462 -8.37 -11.19 -40.56
C TYR A 462 -7.21 -10.50 -39.85
N THR A 463 -6.73 -11.10 -38.76
CA THR A 463 -5.52 -10.64 -38.08
C THR A 463 -4.64 -11.81 -37.69
N VAL A 464 -3.35 -11.54 -37.56
CA VAL A 464 -2.35 -12.51 -37.10
C VAL A 464 -1.77 -12.00 -35.80
N ALA A 465 -1.92 -12.77 -34.74
CA ALA A 465 -1.40 -12.46 -33.41
C ALA A 465 -0.50 -13.58 -32.90
N HIS A 466 0.31 -13.29 -31.88
CA HIS A 466 1.09 -14.30 -31.20
C HIS A 466 0.15 -15.23 -30.41
N VAL A 467 0.38 -16.55 -30.42
CA VAL A 467 -0.49 -17.54 -29.73
C VAL A 467 -0.71 -17.21 -28.25
N GLY A 468 0.31 -16.71 -27.56
CA GLY A 468 0.21 -16.28 -26.16
C GLY A 468 -0.76 -15.10 -25.92
N SER A 469 -1.15 -14.38 -26.96
CA SER A 469 -2.12 -13.27 -26.92
C SER A 469 -3.53 -13.71 -27.32
N ILE A 470 -3.79 -15.00 -27.45
CA ILE A 470 -5.07 -15.56 -27.86
C ILE A 470 -5.64 -16.42 -26.72
N ALA A 471 -6.81 -16.02 -26.20
CA ALA A 471 -7.54 -16.80 -25.21
C ALA A 471 -8.56 -17.71 -25.92
N LYS A 472 -8.43 -19.03 -25.76
CA LYS A 472 -9.41 -20.02 -26.23
C LYS A 472 -10.62 -20.01 -25.32
N ILE A 473 -11.81 -19.86 -25.88
CA ILE A 473 -13.05 -19.73 -25.12
C ILE A 473 -14.07 -20.78 -25.54
N ASN A 474 -15.20 -20.80 -24.84
CA ASN A 474 -16.31 -21.70 -25.14
C ASN A 474 -16.82 -21.49 -26.57
N PRO A 475 -16.90 -22.53 -27.42
CA PRO A 475 -17.39 -22.40 -28.78
C PRO A 475 -18.88 -22.02 -28.87
N ALA A 476 -19.65 -22.22 -27.80
CA ALA A 476 -21.04 -21.77 -27.73
C ALA A 476 -21.19 -20.29 -27.35
N ALA A 477 -20.11 -19.61 -26.97
CA ALA A 477 -20.16 -18.21 -26.57
C ALA A 477 -20.44 -17.29 -27.78
N PRO A 478 -21.43 -16.38 -27.69
CA PRO A 478 -21.78 -15.46 -28.78
C PRO A 478 -20.67 -14.41 -28.95
N LEU A 479 -19.87 -14.54 -30.02
CA LEU A 479 -18.71 -13.68 -30.28
C LEU A 479 -19.07 -12.20 -30.44
N ASP A 480 -20.28 -11.89 -30.90
CA ASP A 480 -20.82 -10.52 -31.00
C ASP A 480 -21.11 -9.88 -29.63
N LYS A 481 -21.08 -10.67 -28.55
CA LYS A 481 -21.21 -10.20 -27.16
C LYS A 481 -19.91 -10.33 -26.40
N VAL A 482 -19.28 -11.50 -26.39
CA VAL A 482 -18.12 -11.76 -25.52
C VAL A 482 -16.84 -11.04 -25.96
N CYS A 483 -16.82 -10.46 -27.16
CA CYS A 483 -15.70 -9.65 -27.66
C CYS A 483 -15.34 -8.44 -26.77
N VAL A 484 -16.28 -7.93 -25.96
CA VAL A 484 -16.00 -6.80 -25.03
C VAL A 484 -15.36 -7.23 -23.71
N LEU A 485 -15.13 -8.53 -23.51
CA LEU A 485 -14.47 -9.05 -22.31
C LEU A 485 -12.94 -8.96 -22.37
N SER A 486 -12.33 -8.80 -23.56
CA SER A 486 -10.86 -8.82 -23.68
C SER A 486 -10.16 -7.49 -23.34
N CYS A 487 -10.85 -6.51 -22.76
CA CYS A 487 -10.26 -5.31 -22.15
C CYS A 487 -11.11 -4.76 -21.00
N GLY A 488 -12.02 -3.83 -21.30
CA GLY A 488 -12.55 -2.90 -20.30
C GLY A 488 -13.37 -3.57 -19.19
N ILE A 489 -14.20 -4.55 -19.54
CA ILE A 489 -15.06 -5.25 -18.57
C ILE A 489 -14.20 -6.09 -17.62
N SER A 490 -13.32 -6.94 -18.15
CA SER A 490 -12.42 -7.75 -17.33
C SER A 490 -11.50 -6.90 -16.48
N THR A 491 -11.04 -5.76 -17.00
CA THR A 491 -10.17 -4.84 -16.26
C THR A 491 -10.86 -4.27 -15.03
N GLY A 492 -12.06 -3.68 -15.19
CA GLY A 492 -12.79 -3.09 -14.05
C GLY A 492 -13.29 -4.11 -13.05
N MET A 493 -13.83 -5.23 -13.56
CA MET A 493 -14.31 -6.32 -12.73
C MET A 493 -13.17 -6.97 -11.95
N GLY A 494 -12.03 -7.26 -12.60
CA GLY A 494 -10.86 -7.84 -11.97
C GLY A 494 -10.19 -6.88 -10.98
N ALA A 495 -10.10 -5.59 -11.30
CA ALA A 495 -9.62 -4.57 -10.36
C ALA A 495 -10.42 -4.60 -9.04
N THR A 496 -11.72 -4.90 -9.12
CA THR A 496 -12.57 -4.99 -7.95
C THR A 496 -12.51 -6.35 -7.27
N LEU A 497 -12.75 -7.44 -8.00
CA LEU A 497 -12.85 -8.80 -7.46
C LEU A 497 -11.50 -9.41 -7.09
N ASN A 498 -10.44 -9.13 -7.87
CA ASN A 498 -9.13 -9.74 -7.68
C ASN A 498 -8.18 -8.86 -6.88
N VAL A 499 -8.35 -7.53 -6.90
CA VAL A 499 -7.36 -6.58 -6.34
C VAL A 499 -7.89 -5.84 -5.12
N ALA A 500 -9.04 -5.16 -5.27
CA ALA A 500 -9.68 -4.46 -4.16
C ALA A 500 -10.26 -5.44 -3.13
N LYS A 501 -10.86 -6.55 -3.60
CA LYS A 501 -11.47 -7.60 -2.78
C LYS A 501 -12.36 -7.02 -1.67
N PRO A 502 -13.41 -6.24 -2.00
CA PRO A 502 -14.37 -5.76 -0.99
C PRO A 502 -15.00 -6.96 -0.27
N LYS A 503 -15.23 -6.81 1.04
CA LYS A 503 -15.98 -7.80 1.83
C LYS A 503 -17.47 -7.55 1.61
N LYS A 504 -18.30 -8.57 1.87
CA LYS A 504 -19.75 -8.39 1.89
C LYS A 504 -20.12 -7.27 2.88
N GLY A 505 -20.95 -6.32 2.46
CA GLY A 505 -21.33 -5.15 3.26
C GLY A 505 -20.33 -3.98 3.21
N SER A 506 -19.26 -4.06 2.40
CA SER A 506 -18.34 -2.94 2.21
C SER A 506 -19.01 -1.75 1.52
N THR A 507 -18.52 -0.56 1.82
CA THR A 507 -18.75 0.67 1.06
C THR A 507 -17.64 0.83 0.03
N VAL A 508 -18.00 1.04 -1.24
CA VAL A 508 -17.07 1.13 -2.36
C VAL A 508 -17.28 2.42 -3.14
N ALA A 509 -16.23 3.21 -3.36
CA ALA A 509 -16.26 4.35 -4.29
C ALA A 509 -15.64 3.97 -5.64
N VAL A 510 -16.28 4.34 -6.75
CA VAL A 510 -15.74 4.14 -8.10
C VAL A 510 -15.63 5.48 -8.81
N PHE A 511 -14.42 5.88 -9.16
CA PHE A 511 -14.13 7.14 -9.86
C PHE A 511 -14.10 6.91 -11.37
N GLY A 512 -15.02 7.56 -12.08
CA GLY A 512 -15.21 7.46 -13.52
C GLY A 512 -16.20 6.36 -13.91
N LEU A 513 -17.44 6.72 -14.23
CA LEU A 513 -18.51 5.81 -14.63
C LEU A 513 -18.55 5.55 -16.15
N GLY A 514 -17.37 5.31 -16.74
CA GLY A 514 -17.23 4.76 -18.09
C GLY A 514 -17.31 3.23 -18.08
N ALA A 515 -17.02 2.58 -19.22
CA ALA A 515 -17.13 1.12 -19.33
C ALA A 515 -16.32 0.35 -18.26
N VAL A 516 -15.08 0.76 -17.98
CA VAL A 516 -14.23 0.15 -16.94
C VAL A 516 -14.81 0.38 -15.54
N GLY A 517 -15.23 1.61 -15.23
CA GLY A 517 -15.80 1.91 -13.92
C GLY A 517 -17.14 1.23 -13.67
N LEU A 518 -18.00 1.13 -14.67
CA LEU A 518 -19.25 0.37 -14.54
C LEU A 518 -18.99 -1.12 -14.34
N ALA A 519 -17.93 -1.67 -14.94
CA ALA A 519 -17.49 -3.04 -14.65
C ALA A 519 -16.90 -3.19 -13.24
N ALA A 520 -16.26 -2.14 -12.70
CA ALA A 520 -15.86 -2.11 -11.30
C ALA A 520 -17.07 -2.04 -10.35
N CYS A 521 -18.09 -1.24 -10.67
CA CYS A 521 -19.36 -1.23 -9.94
C CYS A 521 -20.03 -2.61 -9.95
N GLU A 522 -20.05 -3.27 -11.09
CA GLU A 522 -20.57 -4.63 -11.22
C GLU A 522 -19.76 -5.63 -10.38
N GLY A 523 -18.43 -5.53 -10.38
CA GLY A 523 -17.57 -6.31 -9.51
C GLY A 523 -17.85 -6.07 -8.02
N ALA A 524 -18.12 -4.81 -7.62
CA ALA A 524 -18.48 -4.47 -6.24
C ALA A 524 -19.86 -5.06 -5.86
N ARG A 525 -20.83 -5.03 -6.78
CA ARG A 525 -22.15 -5.65 -6.62
C ARG A 525 -22.02 -7.16 -6.45
N MET A 526 -21.23 -7.82 -7.31
CA MET A 526 -20.96 -9.26 -7.25
C MET A 526 -20.28 -9.67 -5.94
N ALA A 527 -19.40 -8.83 -5.39
CA ALA A 527 -18.77 -9.06 -4.09
C ALA A 527 -19.72 -8.81 -2.89
N GLY A 528 -20.92 -8.28 -3.13
CA GLY A 528 -21.91 -7.99 -2.10
C GLY A 528 -21.65 -6.71 -1.32
N ALA A 529 -21.03 -5.70 -1.94
CA ALA A 529 -20.96 -4.35 -1.37
C ALA A 529 -22.38 -3.80 -1.11
N SER A 530 -22.61 -3.19 0.06
CA SER A 530 -23.92 -2.65 0.42
C SER A 530 -24.13 -1.22 -0.04
N ARG A 531 -23.04 -0.48 -0.26
CA ARG A 531 -23.04 0.90 -0.75
C ARG A 531 -22.01 1.03 -1.86
N ILE A 532 -22.44 1.47 -3.03
CA ILE A 532 -21.57 1.72 -4.19
C ILE A 532 -21.77 3.18 -4.60
N ILE A 533 -20.75 4.01 -4.36
CA ILE A 533 -20.74 5.44 -4.64
C ILE A 533 -20.05 5.66 -5.99
N GLY A 534 -20.81 6.06 -7.00
CA GLY A 534 -20.27 6.46 -8.29
C GLY A 534 -19.80 7.91 -8.26
N VAL A 535 -18.56 8.17 -8.66
CA VAL A 535 -17.98 9.52 -8.71
C VAL A 535 -17.70 9.89 -10.16
N ASP A 536 -18.45 10.83 -10.74
CA ASP A 536 -18.29 11.26 -12.13
C ASP A 536 -18.66 12.75 -12.30
N LEU A 537 -18.09 13.40 -13.32
CA LEU A 537 -18.39 14.79 -13.66
C LEU A 537 -19.70 14.93 -14.45
N ASN A 538 -20.17 13.85 -15.07
CA ASN A 538 -21.40 13.82 -15.85
C ASN A 538 -22.55 13.19 -15.03
N PRO A 539 -23.49 13.99 -14.50
CA PRO A 539 -24.59 13.48 -13.68
C PRO A 539 -25.54 12.55 -14.45
N ASN A 540 -25.60 12.64 -15.78
CA ASN A 540 -26.47 11.80 -16.60
C ASN A 540 -26.08 10.32 -16.51
N ARG A 541 -24.81 10.03 -16.21
CA ARG A 541 -24.30 8.65 -16.06
C ARG A 541 -24.87 7.92 -14.86
N PHE A 542 -25.39 8.62 -13.85
CA PHE A 542 -25.91 7.97 -12.65
C PHE A 542 -27.11 7.07 -12.95
N SER A 543 -27.99 7.51 -13.85
CA SER A 543 -29.20 6.75 -14.23
C SER A 543 -28.85 5.37 -14.77
N ASP A 544 -27.87 5.27 -15.65
CA ASP A 544 -27.37 4.01 -16.19
C ASP A 544 -26.54 3.24 -15.17
N ALA A 545 -25.72 3.92 -14.35
CA ALA A 545 -24.87 3.29 -13.35
C ALA A 545 -25.66 2.48 -12.30
N LYS A 546 -26.92 2.86 -12.02
CA LYS A 546 -27.82 2.07 -11.15
C LYS A 546 -28.03 0.63 -11.64
N LYS A 547 -27.98 0.39 -12.96
CA LYS A 547 -28.10 -0.95 -13.56
C LYS A 547 -26.92 -1.87 -13.19
N PHE A 548 -25.80 -1.28 -12.76
CA PHE A 548 -24.56 -1.93 -12.33
C PHE A 548 -24.38 -1.89 -10.81
N GLY A 549 -25.47 -1.61 -10.06
CA GLY A 549 -25.47 -1.64 -8.60
C GLY A 549 -25.08 -0.34 -7.90
N VAL A 550 -24.81 0.76 -8.63
CA VAL A 550 -24.50 2.05 -8.01
C VAL A 550 -25.71 2.56 -7.21
N THR A 551 -25.49 2.82 -5.91
CA THR A 551 -26.53 3.25 -4.96
C THR A 551 -26.54 4.76 -4.77
N GLU A 552 -25.38 5.39 -4.86
CA GLU A 552 -25.16 6.81 -4.54
C GLU A 552 -24.27 7.43 -5.61
N PHE A 553 -24.36 8.76 -5.76
CA PHE A 553 -23.59 9.49 -6.77
C PHE A 553 -23.01 10.77 -6.18
N VAL A 554 -21.76 11.07 -6.55
CA VAL A 554 -21.08 12.30 -6.17
C VAL A 554 -20.47 12.92 -7.41
N ASN A 555 -20.86 14.16 -7.71
CA ASN A 555 -20.17 14.97 -8.69
C ASN A 555 -19.20 15.92 -7.98
N PRO A 556 -17.88 15.80 -8.19
CA PRO A 556 -16.90 16.71 -7.58
C PRO A 556 -17.22 18.21 -7.79
N LYS A 557 -17.89 18.58 -8.89
CA LYS A 557 -18.25 19.99 -9.19
C LYS A 557 -19.38 20.55 -8.35
N ASP A 558 -20.17 19.69 -7.70
CA ASP A 558 -21.31 20.11 -6.88
C ASP A 558 -20.89 20.49 -5.45
N HIS A 559 -19.60 20.37 -5.13
CA HIS A 559 -19.06 20.59 -3.79
C HIS A 559 -17.92 21.62 -3.80
N LYS A 560 -17.82 22.39 -2.71
CA LYS A 560 -16.70 23.33 -2.48
C LYS A 560 -15.48 22.64 -1.85
N LYS A 561 -15.73 21.59 -1.06
CA LYS A 561 -14.69 20.79 -0.42
C LYS A 561 -14.09 19.81 -1.43
N PRO A 562 -12.83 19.37 -1.25
CA PRO A 562 -12.27 18.24 -1.99
C PRO A 562 -13.19 17.02 -1.90
N VAL A 563 -13.36 16.30 -3.02
CA VAL A 563 -14.33 15.20 -3.11
C VAL A 563 -14.05 14.07 -2.12
N GLN A 564 -12.78 13.84 -1.78
CA GLN A 564 -12.38 12.87 -0.77
C GLN A 564 -12.90 13.21 0.63
N GLU A 565 -12.99 14.50 0.99
CA GLU A 565 -13.56 14.95 2.26
C GLU A 565 -15.08 14.78 2.26
N VAL A 566 -15.73 15.10 1.13
CA VAL A 566 -17.19 14.87 0.96
C VAL A 566 -17.51 13.40 1.18
N ILE A 567 -16.75 12.51 0.52
CA ILE A 567 -16.92 11.06 0.67
C ILE A 567 -16.66 10.62 2.11
N ALA A 568 -15.59 11.10 2.75
CA ALA A 568 -15.30 10.77 4.15
C ALA A 568 -16.44 11.19 5.10
N GLU A 569 -17.04 12.36 4.90
CA GLU A 569 -18.18 12.85 5.68
C GLU A 569 -19.44 11.99 5.50
N MET A 570 -19.77 11.57 4.26
CA MET A 570 -20.94 10.72 4.00
C MET A 570 -20.75 9.23 4.36
N THR A 571 -19.53 8.82 4.73
CA THR A 571 -19.19 7.42 5.03
C THR A 571 -18.62 7.20 6.42
N ASP A 572 -18.61 8.24 7.26
CA ASP A 572 -18.06 8.19 8.62
C ASP A 572 -16.60 7.71 8.62
N GLY A 573 -15.74 8.45 7.92
CA GLY A 573 -14.29 8.23 7.91
C GLY A 573 -13.69 7.74 6.59
N GLY A 574 -14.50 7.48 5.57
CA GLY A 574 -14.06 7.04 4.24
C GLY A 574 -14.63 5.69 3.81
N VAL A 575 -14.43 5.33 2.55
CA VAL A 575 -14.88 4.05 1.98
C VAL A 575 -13.92 2.91 2.31
N ASP A 576 -14.44 1.68 2.37
CA ASP A 576 -13.59 0.50 2.58
C ASP A 576 -12.68 0.24 1.38
N ARG A 577 -13.22 0.46 0.17
CA ARG A 577 -12.49 0.32 -1.10
C ARG A 577 -12.77 1.49 -2.03
N SER A 578 -11.75 1.90 -2.79
CA SER A 578 -11.94 2.77 -3.94
C SER A 578 -11.28 2.20 -5.19
N ILE A 579 -11.91 2.42 -6.35
CA ILE A 579 -11.41 2.01 -7.65
C ILE A 579 -11.40 3.22 -8.57
N GLU A 580 -10.22 3.59 -9.06
CA GLU A 580 -10.03 4.73 -9.96
C GLU A 580 -9.92 4.27 -11.42
N CYS A 581 -10.82 4.76 -12.28
CA CYS A 581 -10.98 4.31 -13.67
C CYS A 581 -10.92 5.45 -14.70
N THR A 582 -10.51 6.67 -14.33
CA THR A 582 -10.46 7.84 -15.21
C THR A 582 -9.11 8.08 -15.87
N GLY A 583 -8.01 7.68 -15.22
CA GLY A 583 -6.66 8.03 -15.61
C GLY A 583 -6.26 9.46 -15.19
N ASN A 584 -7.17 10.22 -14.59
CA ASN A 584 -6.88 11.57 -14.11
C ASN A 584 -6.14 11.51 -12.76
N VAL A 585 -4.95 12.12 -12.70
CA VAL A 585 -4.11 12.07 -11.50
C VAL A 585 -4.79 12.67 -10.25
N ASN A 586 -5.65 13.68 -10.38
CA ASN A 586 -6.37 14.24 -9.23
C ASN A 586 -7.46 13.28 -8.73
N ALA A 587 -8.10 12.53 -9.64
CA ALA A 587 -9.03 11.46 -9.27
C ALA A 587 -8.29 10.29 -8.59
N MET A 588 -7.07 9.95 -9.03
CA MET A 588 -6.23 8.94 -8.36
C MET A 588 -5.90 9.33 -6.92
N ILE A 589 -5.49 10.59 -6.70
CA ILE A 589 -5.22 11.12 -5.37
C ILE A 589 -6.49 11.11 -4.52
N SER A 590 -7.62 11.58 -5.07
CA SER A 590 -8.89 11.60 -4.35
C SER A 590 -9.38 10.19 -4.01
N ALA A 591 -9.23 9.23 -4.92
CA ALA A 591 -9.56 7.83 -4.69
C ALA A 591 -8.73 7.24 -3.55
N PHE A 592 -7.42 7.53 -3.51
CA PHE A 592 -6.57 7.12 -2.39
C PHE A 592 -6.94 7.81 -1.07
N GLU A 593 -7.22 9.10 -1.10
CA GLU A 593 -7.43 9.87 0.13
C GLU A 593 -8.83 9.71 0.74
N CYS A 594 -9.80 9.19 -0.03
CA CYS A 594 -11.17 8.95 0.41
C CYS A 594 -11.38 7.60 1.11
N VAL A 595 -10.39 6.68 1.09
CA VAL A 595 -10.54 5.39 1.78
C VAL A 595 -10.35 5.55 3.27
N HIS A 596 -10.95 4.65 4.04
CA HIS A 596 -10.85 4.66 5.50
C HIS A 596 -9.39 4.54 5.97
N ASP A 597 -9.00 5.25 7.05
CA ASP A 597 -7.75 4.95 7.76
C ASP A 597 -7.82 3.55 8.40
N GLY A 598 -6.69 2.92 8.66
CA GLY A 598 -6.65 1.59 9.28
C GLY A 598 -6.75 0.41 8.29
N TRP A 599 -7.68 0.43 7.32
CA TRP A 599 -7.93 -0.73 6.45
C TRP A 599 -8.34 -0.41 5.00
N GLY A 600 -8.46 0.86 4.65
CA GLY A 600 -8.90 1.29 3.32
C GLY A 600 -7.93 0.86 2.21
N VAL A 601 -8.48 0.38 1.09
CA VAL A 601 -7.68 -0.01 -0.10
C VAL A 601 -8.14 0.77 -1.32
N ALA A 602 -7.23 1.52 -1.93
CA ALA A 602 -7.43 2.19 -3.20
C ALA A 602 -6.74 1.43 -4.34
N VAL A 603 -7.45 1.23 -5.45
CA VAL A 603 -6.95 0.55 -6.64
C VAL A 603 -6.97 1.52 -7.82
N LEU A 604 -5.79 1.78 -8.39
CA LEU A 604 -5.63 2.57 -9.61
C LEU A 604 -5.70 1.66 -10.82
N VAL A 605 -6.53 2.03 -11.79
CA VAL A 605 -6.80 1.28 -13.02
C VAL A 605 -6.62 2.16 -14.25
N GLY A 606 -7.07 3.41 -14.17
CA GLY A 606 -7.00 4.34 -15.29
C GLY A 606 -5.57 4.68 -15.71
N VAL A 607 -5.32 4.83 -17.01
CA VAL A 607 -3.98 5.12 -17.54
C VAL A 607 -3.70 6.62 -17.47
N PRO A 608 -2.64 7.07 -16.78
CA PRO A 608 -2.28 8.48 -16.64
C PRO A 608 -1.58 9.03 -17.88
N ASN A 609 -1.39 10.35 -17.93
CA ASN A 609 -0.48 10.97 -18.89
C ASN A 609 0.98 10.72 -18.48
N LYS A 610 1.89 10.79 -19.47
CA LYS A 610 3.32 10.52 -19.28
C LYS A 610 4.03 11.45 -18.28
N ASP A 611 3.51 12.66 -18.10
CA ASP A 611 4.10 13.67 -17.22
C ASP A 611 3.36 13.80 -15.88
N ASP A 612 2.36 12.94 -15.62
CA ASP A 612 1.60 12.96 -14.39
C ASP A 612 2.43 12.42 -13.22
N ALA A 613 2.17 12.96 -12.03
CA ALA A 613 2.80 12.52 -10.80
C ALA A 613 1.75 12.38 -9.70
N PHE A 614 1.62 11.17 -9.16
CA PHE A 614 0.83 10.93 -7.97
C PHE A 614 1.55 11.56 -6.77
N LYS A 615 0.83 12.35 -5.97
CA LYS A 615 1.40 13.05 -4.81
C LYS A 615 0.47 12.95 -3.62
N THR A 616 0.99 12.60 -2.47
CA THR A 616 0.24 12.61 -1.21
C THR A 616 1.19 12.85 -0.03
N HIS A 617 0.65 13.24 1.12
CA HIS A 617 1.44 13.32 2.34
C HIS A 617 1.68 11.90 2.88
N PRO A 618 2.91 11.48 3.24
CA PRO A 618 3.15 10.07 3.60
C PRO A 618 2.40 9.60 4.86
N VAL A 619 1.96 10.51 5.73
CA VAL A 619 1.06 10.16 6.85
C VAL A 619 -0.25 9.53 6.37
N ASN A 620 -0.74 9.86 5.17
CA ASN A 620 -1.92 9.20 4.61
C ASN A 620 -1.69 7.70 4.39
N LEU A 621 -0.45 7.28 4.10
CA LEU A 621 -0.08 5.86 4.05
C LEU A 621 0.10 5.29 5.46
N LEU A 622 0.84 5.99 6.33
CA LEU A 622 1.12 5.55 7.71
C LEU A 622 -0.14 5.38 8.56
N ASN A 623 -1.24 6.04 8.20
CA ASN A 623 -2.59 5.75 8.70
C ASN A 623 -3.16 4.42 8.14
N GLU A 624 -2.29 3.44 7.91
CA GLU A 624 -2.54 2.08 7.41
C GLU A 624 -3.42 1.98 6.17
N ARG A 625 -3.38 2.99 5.28
CA ARG A 625 -4.01 2.89 3.96
C ARG A 625 -3.15 2.08 3.00
N THR A 626 -3.81 1.37 2.09
CA THR A 626 -3.15 0.61 1.02
C THR A 626 -3.48 1.22 -0.35
N LEU A 627 -2.44 1.46 -1.15
CA LEU A 627 -2.54 1.88 -2.54
C LEU A 627 -2.02 0.76 -3.45
N LYS A 628 -2.82 0.35 -4.42
CA LYS A 628 -2.46 -0.66 -5.42
C LYS A 628 -2.66 -0.09 -6.80
N GLY A 629 -1.81 -0.48 -7.75
CA GLY A 629 -2.22 -0.44 -9.15
C GLY A 629 -2.53 -1.84 -9.65
N THR A 630 -3.25 -1.91 -10.76
CA THR A 630 -3.53 -3.15 -11.45
C THR A 630 -3.49 -2.91 -12.95
N PHE A 631 -3.04 -3.93 -13.67
CA PHE A 631 -3.17 -3.98 -15.12
C PHE A 631 -4.13 -5.10 -15.49
N PHE A 632 -5.06 -4.86 -16.41
CA PHE A 632 -6.04 -5.86 -16.85
C PHE A 632 -6.81 -6.56 -15.69
N GLY A 633 -6.97 -5.87 -14.55
CA GLY A 633 -7.66 -6.39 -13.37
C GLY A 633 -6.99 -7.60 -12.71
N ASN A 634 -5.67 -7.75 -12.86
CA ASN A 634 -4.87 -8.90 -12.41
C ASN A 634 -5.33 -10.25 -12.99
N TYR A 635 -6.13 -10.26 -14.05
CA TYR A 635 -6.41 -11.49 -14.79
C TYR A 635 -5.21 -11.87 -15.65
N LYS A 636 -4.83 -13.13 -15.63
CA LYS A 636 -3.97 -13.72 -16.66
C LYS A 636 -4.75 -13.83 -17.96
N PRO A 637 -4.39 -13.07 -19.01
CA PRO A 637 -5.24 -12.85 -20.18
C PRO A 637 -5.74 -14.10 -20.89
N ARG A 638 -4.89 -15.11 -21.01
CA ARG A 638 -5.18 -16.37 -21.72
C ARG A 638 -5.70 -17.44 -20.77
N SER A 639 -5.23 -17.45 -19.53
CA SER A 639 -5.59 -18.47 -18.53
C SER A 639 -6.92 -18.17 -17.83
N ASP A 640 -7.22 -16.90 -17.54
CA ASP A 640 -8.37 -16.53 -16.70
C ASP A 640 -9.56 -16.01 -17.49
N LEU A 641 -9.33 -15.36 -18.64
CA LEU A 641 -10.41 -14.81 -19.47
C LEU A 641 -11.49 -15.83 -19.88
N PRO A 642 -11.16 -17.11 -20.17
CA PRO A 642 -12.18 -18.13 -20.42
C PRO A 642 -13.15 -18.28 -19.25
N SER A 643 -12.69 -18.16 -18.00
CA SER A 643 -13.56 -18.21 -16.82
C SER A 643 -14.50 -17.00 -16.73
N VAL A 644 -14.06 -15.83 -17.22
CA VAL A 644 -14.91 -14.63 -17.31
C VAL A 644 -16.00 -14.80 -18.37
N VAL A 645 -15.68 -15.47 -19.49
CA VAL A 645 -16.68 -15.87 -20.49
C VAL A 645 -17.70 -16.84 -19.88
N GLU A 646 -17.24 -17.84 -19.11
CA GLU A 646 -18.15 -18.78 -18.44
C GLU A 646 -19.09 -18.08 -17.44
N LYS A 647 -18.66 -17.01 -16.77
CA LYS A 647 -19.56 -16.21 -15.92
C LYS A 647 -20.73 -15.62 -16.71
N TYR A 648 -20.48 -15.17 -17.93
CA TYR A 648 -21.53 -14.70 -18.82
C TYR A 648 -22.43 -15.85 -19.28
N MET A 649 -21.84 -16.97 -19.71
CA MET A 649 -22.60 -18.16 -20.13
C MET A 649 -23.52 -18.69 -19.01
N ASN A 650 -23.08 -18.58 -17.76
CA ASN A 650 -23.84 -18.97 -16.57
C ASN A 650 -24.79 -17.88 -16.04
N LYS A 651 -24.92 -16.74 -16.75
CA LYS A 651 -25.76 -15.59 -16.38
C LYS A 651 -25.38 -14.93 -15.04
N GLU A 652 -24.14 -15.11 -14.60
CA GLU A 652 -23.56 -14.41 -13.44
C GLU A 652 -23.11 -12.98 -13.81
N LEU A 653 -22.85 -12.74 -15.10
CA LEU A 653 -22.44 -11.46 -15.66
C LEU A 653 -23.38 -11.08 -16.81
N GLU A 654 -23.92 -9.86 -16.79
CA GLU A 654 -24.83 -9.35 -17.83
C GLU A 654 -24.08 -8.38 -18.77
N ILE A 655 -23.53 -8.90 -19.87
CA ILE A 655 -22.69 -8.12 -20.81
C ILE A 655 -23.52 -7.14 -21.63
N GLU A 656 -24.77 -7.48 -21.93
CA GLU A 656 -25.67 -6.69 -22.78
C GLU A 656 -25.87 -5.27 -22.24
N LYS A 657 -25.80 -5.08 -20.92
CA LYS A 657 -25.89 -3.76 -20.28
C LYS A 657 -24.78 -2.80 -20.72
N PHE A 658 -23.62 -3.33 -21.12
CA PHE A 658 -22.49 -2.54 -21.58
C PHE A 658 -22.60 -2.17 -23.06
N ILE A 659 -23.38 -2.91 -23.84
CA ILE A 659 -23.49 -2.72 -25.29
C ILE A 659 -24.60 -1.70 -25.57
N THR A 660 -24.20 -0.54 -26.09
CA THR A 660 -25.12 0.58 -26.36
C THR A 660 -25.39 0.78 -27.84
N HIS A 661 -24.41 0.45 -28.68
CA HIS A 661 -24.45 0.69 -30.11
C HIS A 661 -23.89 -0.51 -30.84
N GLU A 662 -24.31 -0.65 -32.09
CA GLU A 662 -23.80 -1.64 -33.01
C GLU A 662 -23.78 -1.04 -34.40
N VAL A 663 -22.65 -1.13 -35.09
CA VAL A 663 -22.45 -0.59 -36.44
C VAL A 663 -21.75 -1.63 -37.32
N PRO A 664 -22.01 -1.67 -38.63
CA PRO A 664 -21.21 -2.46 -39.55
C PRO A 664 -19.79 -1.88 -39.66
N PHE A 665 -18.81 -2.70 -40.02
CA PHE A 665 -17.41 -2.29 -40.17
C PHE A 665 -17.21 -1.15 -41.19
N SER A 666 -18.05 -1.10 -42.22
CA SER A 666 -18.11 0.00 -43.21
C SER A 666 -18.43 1.37 -42.59
N GLU A 667 -19.06 1.37 -41.40
CA GLU A 667 -19.44 2.57 -40.66
C GLU A 667 -18.63 2.76 -39.37
N ILE A 668 -17.42 2.18 -39.28
CA ILE A 668 -16.56 2.27 -38.08
C ILE A 668 -16.35 3.70 -37.57
N ASN A 669 -16.34 4.71 -38.45
CA ASN A 669 -16.23 6.11 -38.04
C ASN A 669 -17.41 6.59 -37.17
N LYS A 670 -18.62 6.06 -37.38
CA LYS A 670 -19.76 6.35 -36.49
C LYS A 670 -19.50 5.84 -35.07
N ALA A 671 -18.83 4.69 -34.92
CA ALA A 671 -18.43 4.19 -33.60
C ALA A 671 -17.46 5.15 -32.88
N PHE A 672 -16.50 5.73 -33.61
CA PHE A 672 -15.62 6.77 -33.08
C PHE A 672 -16.38 8.06 -32.73
N ASP A 673 -17.34 8.48 -33.55
CA ASP A 673 -18.18 9.65 -33.27
C ASP A 673 -18.99 9.46 -31.99
N TYR A 674 -19.62 8.30 -31.79
CA TYR A 674 -20.33 7.96 -30.55
C TYR A 674 -19.40 8.05 -29.34
N MET A 675 -18.19 7.49 -29.44
CA MET A 675 -17.19 7.55 -28.38
C MET A 675 -16.76 8.99 -28.05
N LEU A 676 -16.44 9.80 -29.07
CA LEU A 676 -15.99 11.18 -28.90
C LEU A 676 -17.07 12.10 -28.32
N LYS A 677 -18.34 11.86 -28.67
CA LYS A 677 -19.49 12.56 -28.10
C LYS A 677 -19.88 12.05 -26.71
N GLY A 678 -19.34 10.91 -26.28
CA GLY A 678 -19.74 10.23 -25.06
C GLY A 678 -21.14 9.61 -25.12
N GLU A 679 -21.63 9.36 -26.34
CA GLU A 679 -22.94 8.76 -26.65
C GLU A 679 -22.82 7.23 -26.67
N GLY A 680 -22.52 6.60 -25.52
CA GLY A 680 -22.46 5.14 -25.42
C GLY A 680 -21.40 4.61 -24.44
N LEU A 681 -21.52 3.34 -24.09
CA LEU A 681 -20.57 2.62 -23.25
C LEU A 681 -19.63 1.76 -24.10
N ARG A 682 -20.21 0.81 -24.84
CA ARG A 682 -19.53 0.00 -25.84
C ARG A 682 -20.31 0.01 -27.14
N CYS A 683 -19.58 0.07 -28.25
CA CYS A 683 -20.09 -0.07 -29.59
C CYS A 683 -19.52 -1.37 -30.18
N ILE A 684 -20.39 -2.28 -30.64
CA ILE A 684 -19.98 -3.47 -31.37
C ILE A 684 -19.79 -3.09 -32.84
N ILE A 685 -18.65 -3.47 -33.41
CA ILE A 685 -18.39 -3.31 -34.84
C ILE A 685 -18.54 -4.69 -35.47
N ARG A 686 -19.60 -4.89 -36.27
CA ARG A 686 -19.80 -6.15 -37.00
C ARG A 686 -18.86 -6.22 -38.19
N MET A 687 -17.98 -7.21 -38.18
CA MET A 687 -17.00 -7.42 -39.25
C MET A 687 -17.65 -8.02 -40.51
N GLU A 688 -18.75 -8.76 -40.35
CA GLU A 688 -19.59 -9.25 -41.44
C GLU A 688 -20.65 -8.19 -41.77
N GLY A 689 -20.78 -7.87 -43.07
CA GLY A 689 -21.64 -6.81 -43.61
C GLY A 689 -23.13 -6.99 -43.37
#